data_AF-A0A4Q8AL23-F1
#
_entry.id   AF-A0A4Q8AL23-F1
#
_cell.length_a   1.000
_cell.length_b   1.000
_cell.length_c   1.000
_cell.angle_alpha   90.00
_cell.angle_beta   90.00
_cell.angle_gamma   90.00
#
_symmetry.space_group_name_H-M   'P 1'
#
loop_
_entity.id
_entity.type
_entity.pdbx_description
1 polymer ?
#
loop_
_entity_poly.entity_id
_entity_poly.type
_entity_poly.pdbx_seq_one_letter_code
_entity_poly.pdbx_strand_id
1 'polypeptide(L)'
;MLFGREAELELINALVQVGSPSSAPVLMFSGDPGVGKTALLDAAAEISERAGRTVLRVTAFEYEAELSFGALNQMLHTLLTSLPALDEVHQHAISVICGLEAGPPPTQLIAGAASLALTTEAAKSAPLLIIIDDAPWLDLASGMALAYVARRLQSADLRFLISARSELENLFVRSGFDAHVLAPLDEASADALLVDRFPSLSPSVRRRIREDALGNPLALLDLPAALDATDRPLGEPLPLTDRLMNLYAQRIRDLPDGAREMLLLLVLAGAENSRTIEDCLPMPNGGAGLAASERAGLVRRSTRNGRLEFRHPLIRSAVFELSTGEGRRRAHTVLSNAFAYDPQRRAWHLGQSVSAPDADVAQLLEVAANDLLHTGNSTRATAAMLRAAELSPAQEDRARRLARAAYIGSLVTGELQASPRLVVAAQNEAAGAPSLAAVTAVAFHILNGEGDASSAQRLLIAALDSQPGPLDAFDDDAMEALQTLVLVGFYAGRAEFWSETREQLARVAPEPPDTLFLLDATFGDPTHADASALRRLDAALDGLRFTSDPVQITRTATAGAYLDRIDRAREPLWRIVDDGRRGGAVAKEIESLFLLANDDYFAGEWDELERLTDDGLRLCEELGYTLTAAPGRFLRGLVDAARGQDAAADRAAEQILLWAAPRRLYTLAAYASQVRCMLQLPHGRFESAYRHAASISPVGTFQPFLPHAIWLVFDLVEAAARSGRQVEASLHAQAAEDAGIGALSSRLELLVAASGALVDTDNWRDRFEDALATPGSERWVFDRSRVQLVFGEQLRRGQAPADARLQLTAAIDGFERLRATPWVERARRELRAAGGTVQASEQLTPQESAVANLAATGLSNKEIAAQLFLSPRTVSTHLSRVFPKLGIASRGALRDALEQQELELRL
;
A
#
# COMPACT_ATOMS: atom_id res chain seq x y z
N MET A 1 26.82 7.66 -0.78
CA MET A 1 25.96 8.03 -1.93
C MET A 1 25.00 9.11 -1.45
N LEU A 2 24.79 10.17 -2.23
CA LEU A 2 23.78 11.20 -1.94
C LEU A 2 22.54 10.89 -2.77
N PHE A 3 21.37 10.86 -2.15
CA PHE A 3 20.09 10.56 -2.80
C PHE A 3 19.37 11.84 -3.21
N GLY A 4 18.81 11.90 -4.43
CA GLY A 4 17.98 13.03 -4.88
C GLY A 4 18.72 14.36 -4.95
N ARG A 5 20.04 14.31 -5.23
CA ARG A 5 20.95 15.48 -5.26
C ARG A 5 21.73 15.57 -6.57
N GLU A 6 21.23 14.95 -7.63
CA GLU A 6 21.88 14.87 -8.93
C GLU A 6 22.08 16.27 -9.53
N ALA A 7 21.06 17.13 -9.46
CA ALA A 7 21.13 18.50 -9.96
C ALA A 7 22.16 19.36 -9.18
N GLU A 8 22.19 19.25 -7.85
CA GLU A 8 23.18 19.96 -7.04
C GLU A 8 24.60 19.47 -7.29
N LEU A 9 24.79 18.16 -7.49
CA LEU A 9 26.07 17.59 -7.85
C LEU A 9 26.54 18.06 -9.23
N GLU A 10 25.63 18.24 -10.20
CA GLU A 10 25.96 18.85 -11.49
C GLU A 10 26.43 20.30 -11.34
N LEU A 11 25.78 21.11 -10.49
CA LEU A 11 26.21 22.48 -10.20
C LEU A 11 27.61 22.52 -9.56
N ILE A 12 27.88 21.61 -8.62
CA ILE A 12 29.20 21.46 -7.99
C ILE A 12 30.24 21.05 -9.03
N ASN A 13 29.95 20.07 -9.89
CA ASN A 13 30.86 19.65 -10.96
C ASN A 13 31.16 20.81 -11.93
N ALA A 14 30.14 21.60 -12.30
CA ALA A 14 30.31 22.79 -13.14
C ALA A 14 31.16 23.89 -12.48
N LEU A 15 31.08 24.04 -11.15
CA LEU A 15 31.93 24.96 -10.38
C LEU A 15 33.40 24.51 -10.40
N VAL A 16 33.65 23.21 -10.30
CA VAL A 16 34.99 22.62 -10.14
C VAL A 16 35.76 22.53 -11.47
N GLN A 17 35.07 22.24 -12.58
CA GLN A 17 35.71 22.02 -13.89
C GLN A 17 36.35 23.30 -14.48
N VAL A 18 37.58 23.15 -14.95
CA VAL A 18 38.37 24.22 -15.60
C VAL A 18 37.91 24.40 -17.04
N GLY A 19 37.56 25.64 -17.43
CA GLY A 19 37.30 26.00 -18.83
C GLY A 19 35.83 26.08 -19.27
N SER A 20 34.85 25.91 -18.38
CA SER A 20 33.45 26.22 -18.70
C SER A 20 33.26 27.75 -18.77
N PRO A 21 32.92 28.35 -19.94
CA PRO A 21 32.75 29.80 -20.08
C PRO A 21 31.55 30.36 -19.30
N SER A 22 30.72 29.49 -18.72
CA SER A 22 29.44 29.82 -18.09
C SER A 22 29.36 29.50 -16.59
N SER A 23 30.43 29.04 -15.93
CA SER A 23 30.36 28.72 -14.50
C SER A 23 30.62 29.96 -13.63
N ALA A 24 29.64 30.33 -12.80
CA ALA A 24 29.79 31.39 -11.82
C ALA A 24 30.97 31.09 -10.86
N PRO A 25 31.79 32.09 -10.50
CA PRO A 25 32.93 31.88 -9.59
C PRO A 25 32.52 31.63 -8.14
N VAL A 26 31.24 31.84 -7.82
CA VAL A 26 30.65 31.64 -6.50
C VAL A 26 29.37 30.82 -6.68
N LEU A 27 29.28 29.71 -5.96
CA LEU A 27 28.04 28.95 -5.79
C LEU A 27 27.59 29.07 -4.34
N MET A 28 26.32 29.37 -4.13
CA MET A 28 25.77 29.50 -2.78
C MET A 28 24.55 28.58 -2.64
N PHE A 29 24.55 27.77 -1.59
CA PHE A 29 23.41 26.96 -1.18
C PHE A 29 22.70 27.59 0.01
N SER A 30 21.40 27.82 -0.12
CA SER A 30 20.52 28.25 0.97
C SER A 30 19.49 27.16 1.25
N GLY A 31 19.08 26.99 2.50
CA GLY A 31 17.98 26.07 2.81
C GLY A 31 17.80 25.84 4.29
N ASP A 32 16.75 25.10 4.64
CA ASP A 32 16.37 24.85 6.03
C ASP A 32 17.41 24.02 6.80
N PRO A 33 17.45 24.10 8.13
CA PRO A 33 18.33 23.27 8.94
C PRO A 33 18.14 21.77 8.65
N GLY A 34 19.24 21.04 8.47
CA GLY A 34 19.21 19.60 8.23
C GLY A 34 18.98 19.15 6.78
N VAL A 35 18.70 20.06 5.83
CA VAL A 35 18.40 19.72 4.43
C VAL A 35 19.55 19.05 3.64
N GLY A 36 20.75 18.97 4.20
CA GLY A 36 21.92 18.31 3.58
C GLY A 36 22.98 19.25 3.01
N LYS A 37 22.95 20.55 3.34
CA LYS A 37 23.96 21.56 2.93
C LYS A 37 25.39 21.07 3.16
N THR A 38 25.72 20.70 4.40
CA THR A 38 27.07 20.26 4.79
C THR A 38 27.52 19.02 4.01
N ALA A 39 26.61 18.05 3.77
CA ALA A 39 26.93 16.86 2.99
C ALA A 39 27.25 17.19 1.51
N LEU A 40 26.63 18.22 0.94
CA LEU A 40 26.99 18.73 -0.39
C LEU A 40 28.33 19.47 -0.38
N LEU A 41 28.66 20.20 0.69
CA LEU A 41 29.99 20.81 0.84
C LEU A 41 31.10 19.76 0.93
N ASP A 42 30.85 18.67 1.67
CA ASP A 42 31.79 17.55 1.80
C ASP A 42 32.01 16.88 0.44
N ALA A 43 30.92 16.62 -0.31
CA ALA A 43 31.01 16.09 -1.67
C ALA A 43 31.77 17.04 -2.61
N ALA A 44 31.56 18.35 -2.49
CA ALA A 44 32.29 19.35 -3.28
C ALA A 44 33.78 19.39 -2.97
N ALA A 45 34.16 19.22 -1.70
CA ALA A 45 35.56 19.11 -1.30
C ALA A 45 36.21 17.89 -1.98
N GLU A 46 35.58 16.71 -1.87
CA GLU A 46 36.10 15.49 -2.49
C GLU A 46 36.20 15.59 -4.01
N ILE A 47 35.19 16.15 -4.68
CA ILE A 47 35.18 16.35 -6.14
C ILE A 47 36.32 17.31 -6.54
N SER A 48 36.55 18.36 -5.76
CA SER A 48 37.59 19.36 -6.02
C SER A 48 38.99 18.81 -5.85
N GLU A 49 39.23 18.03 -4.79
CA GLU A 49 40.51 17.38 -4.56
C GLU A 49 40.85 16.38 -5.67
N ARG A 50 39.87 15.59 -6.12
CA ARG A 50 40.04 14.69 -7.29
C ARG A 50 40.34 15.44 -8.58
N ALA A 51 39.84 16.67 -8.71
CA ALA A 51 40.13 17.56 -9.83
C ALA A 51 41.46 18.32 -9.69
N GLY A 52 42.25 18.05 -8.64
CA GLY A 52 43.56 18.67 -8.40
C GLY A 52 43.50 20.07 -7.81
N ARG A 53 42.36 20.48 -7.25
CA ARG A 53 42.21 21.76 -6.53
C ARG A 53 42.57 21.61 -5.06
N THR A 54 43.13 22.64 -4.45
CA THR A 54 43.29 22.72 -2.99
C THR A 54 42.02 23.29 -2.35
N VAL A 55 41.50 22.63 -1.33
CA VAL A 55 40.27 23.02 -0.64
C VAL A 55 40.61 23.73 0.67
N LEU A 56 40.07 24.93 0.85
CA LEU A 56 40.15 25.68 2.11
C LEU A 56 38.75 25.78 2.70
N ARG A 57 38.54 25.24 3.91
CA ARG A 57 37.24 25.25 4.56
C ARG A 57 37.24 26.18 5.77
N VAL A 58 36.21 27.01 5.84
CA VAL A 58 35.87 27.88 6.96
C VAL A 58 34.51 27.44 7.49
N THR A 59 34.42 27.21 8.79
CA THR A 59 33.16 26.87 9.45
C THR A 59 32.84 27.97 10.43
N ALA A 60 31.72 28.66 10.23
CA ALA A 60 31.31 29.72 11.14
C ALA A 60 30.52 29.16 12.32
N PHE A 61 30.89 29.57 13.54
CA PHE A 61 30.20 29.20 14.77
C PHE A 61 29.54 30.41 15.42
N GLU A 62 28.33 30.25 15.96
CA GLU A 62 27.55 31.33 16.57
C GLU A 62 28.30 32.06 17.70
N TYR A 63 29.02 31.33 18.56
CA TYR A 63 29.78 31.93 19.66
C TYR A 63 31.04 32.69 19.22
N GLU A 64 31.48 32.53 17.96
CA GLU A 64 32.65 33.23 17.40
C GLU A 64 32.27 34.46 16.59
N ALA A 65 30.97 34.75 16.41
CA ALA A 65 30.50 35.88 15.61
C ALA A 65 30.96 37.25 16.12
N GLU A 66 31.30 37.35 17.42
CA GLU A 66 31.85 38.56 18.04
C GLU A 66 33.38 38.67 17.96
N LEU A 67 34.08 37.61 17.55
CA LEU A 67 35.53 37.57 17.40
C LEU A 67 35.94 38.12 16.04
N SER A 68 36.34 39.39 16.00
CA SER A 68 36.78 40.05 14.76
C SER A 68 37.90 39.28 14.06
N PHE A 69 37.71 39.01 12.77
CA PHE A 69 38.62 38.26 11.90
C PHE A 69 38.84 36.78 12.26
N GLY A 70 38.02 36.18 13.12
CA GLY A 70 38.18 34.77 13.53
C GLY A 70 38.12 33.80 12.35
N ALA A 71 37.08 33.92 11.53
CA ALA A 71 36.87 33.05 10.38
C ALA A 71 37.89 33.28 9.26
N LEU A 72 38.30 34.54 9.06
CA LEU A 72 39.32 34.90 8.09
C LEU A 72 40.72 34.41 8.51
N ASN A 73 41.04 34.46 9.81
CA ASN A 73 42.27 33.89 10.35
C ASN A 73 42.35 32.38 10.07
N GLN A 74 41.27 31.63 10.35
CA GLN A 74 41.19 30.19 10.06
C GLN A 74 41.57 29.87 8.60
N MET A 75 41.06 30.66 7.65
CA MET A 75 41.37 30.51 6.24
C MET A 75 42.83 30.88 5.91
N LEU A 76 43.24 32.11 6.26
CA LEU A 76 44.52 32.68 5.82
C LEU A 76 45.72 31.98 6.45
N HIS A 77 45.57 31.43 7.65
CA HIS A 77 46.63 30.70 8.33
C HIS A 77 47.16 29.51 7.51
N THR A 78 46.31 28.89 6.68
CA THR A 78 46.70 27.78 5.79
C THR A 78 47.53 28.23 4.59
N LEU A 79 47.55 29.53 4.28
CA LEU A 79 48.19 30.13 3.11
C LEU A 79 49.45 30.93 3.44
N LEU A 80 49.91 30.92 4.70
CA LEU A 80 51.04 31.72 5.16
C LEU A 80 52.35 31.45 4.42
N THR A 81 52.51 30.29 3.79
CA THR A 81 53.67 29.97 2.93
C THR A 81 53.77 30.88 1.70
N SER A 82 52.65 31.43 1.23
CA SER A 82 52.59 32.35 0.08
C SER A 82 52.73 33.82 0.50
N LEU A 83 52.75 34.10 1.81
CA LEU A 83 52.81 35.46 2.35
C LEU A 83 54.03 36.27 1.89
N PRO A 84 55.27 35.72 1.82
CA PRO A 84 56.46 36.49 1.45
C PRO A 84 56.45 37.05 0.01
N ALA A 85 55.54 36.56 -0.85
CA ALA A 85 55.41 37.00 -2.23
C ALA A 85 54.55 38.27 -2.39
N LEU A 86 53.89 38.74 -1.32
CA LEU A 86 53.07 39.94 -1.33
C LEU A 86 53.89 41.21 -1.06
N ASP A 87 53.31 42.40 -1.30
CA ASP A 87 53.90 43.66 -0.84
C ASP A 87 53.83 43.82 0.69
N GLU A 88 54.68 44.69 1.24
CA GLU A 88 54.83 44.90 2.68
C GLU A 88 53.51 45.30 3.37
N VAL A 89 52.63 46.04 2.68
CA VAL A 89 51.36 46.51 3.24
C VAL A 89 50.39 45.34 3.42
N HIS A 90 50.29 44.48 2.41
CA HIS A 90 49.48 43.27 2.48
C HIS A 90 50.07 42.23 3.44
N GLN A 91 51.40 42.07 3.47
CA GLN A 91 52.07 41.18 4.43
C GLN A 91 51.73 41.57 5.87
N HIS A 92 51.89 42.84 6.22
CA HIS A 92 51.60 43.34 7.56
C HIS A 92 50.12 43.14 7.95
N ALA A 93 49.19 43.43 7.02
CA ALA A 93 47.76 43.26 7.28
C ALA A 93 47.38 41.80 7.59
N ILE A 94 47.92 40.82 6.84
CA ILE A 94 47.68 39.39 7.08
C ILE A 94 48.36 38.95 8.40
N SER A 95 49.59 39.41 8.67
CA SER A 95 50.29 39.12 9.92
C SER A 95 49.53 39.59 11.16
N VAL A 96 48.89 40.76 11.10
CA VAL A 96 48.03 41.27 12.19
C VAL A 96 46.74 40.45 12.32
N ILE A 97 46.07 40.12 11.21
CA ILE A 97 44.85 39.28 11.22
C ILE A 97 45.11 37.88 11.79
N CYS A 98 46.25 37.27 11.44
CA CYS A 98 46.63 35.95 11.93
C CYS A 98 47.31 35.96 13.31
N GLY A 99 47.49 37.13 13.93
CA GLY A 99 48.14 37.26 15.25
C GLY A 99 49.65 36.97 15.26
N LEU A 100 50.31 37.05 14.10
CA LEU A 100 51.77 36.91 13.96
C LEU A 100 52.53 38.18 14.34
N GLU A 101 51.88 39.34 14.17
CA GLU A 101 52.41 40.66 14.53
C GLU A 101 51.39 41.44 15.37
N ALA A 102 51.88 42.26 16.30
CA ALA A 102 51.05 43.19 17.05
C ALA A 102 50.84 44.48 16.24
N GLY A 103 49.59 44.92 16.09
CA GLY A 103 49.25 46.14 15.35
C GLY A 103 47.76 46.47 15.44
N PRO A 104 47.34 47.68 15.00
CA PRO A 104 45.93 48.01 14.89
C PRO A 104 45.24 47.13 13.83
N PRO A 105 43.98 46.71 14.04
CA PRO A 105 43.27 45.89 13.07
C PRO A 105 43.17 46.63 11.72
N PRO A 106 43.48 45.96 10.60
CA PRO A 106 43.44 46.59 9.29
C PRO A 106 42.03 47.03 8.92
N THR A 107 41.93 48.10 8.13
CA THR A 107 40.64 48.51 7.58
C THR A 107 40.07 47.43 6.67
N GLN A 108 38.75 47.39 6.51
CA GLN A 108 38.03 46.37 5.72
C GLN A 108 38.55 46.28 4.28
N LEU A 109 38.89 47.43 3.67
CA LEU A 109 39.43 47.49 2.31
C LEU A 109 40.82 46.83 2.22
N ILE A 110 41.70 47.10 3.20
CA ILE A 110 43.05 46.53 3.25
C ILE A 110 42.98 45.03 3.55
N ALA A 111 42.13 44.61 4.51
CA ALA A 111 41.91 43.20 4.83
C ALA A 111 41.40 42.41 3.62
N GLY A 112 40.41 42.95 2.89
CA GLY A 112 39.90 42.36 1.65
C GLY A 112 40.93 42.32 0.52
N ALA A 113 41.68 43.41 0.31
CA ALA A 113 42.71 43.49 -0.73
C ALA A 113 43.89 42.52 -0.46
N ALA A 114 44.37 42.47 0.78
CA ALA A 114 45.42 41.56 1.19
C ALA A 114 44.98 40.08 1.08
N SER A 115 43.74 39.77 1.47
CA SER A 115 43.17 38.43 1.35
C SER A 115 43.03 37.99 -0.11
N LEU A 116 42.60 38.90 -1.00
CA LEU A 116 42.54 38.63 -2.44
C LEU A 116 43.93 38.42 -3.02
N ALA A 117 44.92 39.23 -2.64
CA ALA A 117 46.29 39.09 -3.10
C ALA A 117 46.90 37.74 -2.68
N LEU A 118 46.73 37.35 -1.41
CA LEU A 118 47.25 36.08 -0.88
C LEU A 118 46.60 34.87 -1.55
N THR A 119 45.27 34.87 -1.67
CA THR A 119 44.53 33.76 -2.30
C THR A 119 44.84 33.65 -3.80
N THR A 120 45.04 34.77 -4.49
CA THR A 120 45.45 34.79 -5.91
C THR A 120 46.87 34.26 -6.08
N GLU A 121 47.79 34.63 -5.18
CA GLU A 121 49.17 34.11 -5.21
C GLU A 121 49.21 32.61 -4.95
N ALA A 122 48.50 32.15 -3.91
CA ALA A 122 48.39 30.73 -3.60
C ALA A 122 47.77 29.91 -4.75
N ALA A 123 46.77 30.47 -5.44
CA ALA A 123 46.11 29.83 -6.57
C ALA A 123 47.04 29.58 -7.78
N LYS A 124 48.20 30.24 -7.88
CA LYS A 124 49.20 29.97 -8.94
C LYS A 124 49.84 28.59 -8.80
N SER A 125 49.92 28.06 -7.58
CA SER A 125 50.51 26.73 -7.33
C SER A 125 49.52 25.61 -7.62
N ALA A 126 48.26 25.79 -7.21
CA ALA A 126 47.14 24.92 -7.53
C ALA A 126 45.83 25.72 -7.44
N PRO A 127 44.85 25.49 -8.32
CA PRO A 127 43.54 26.13 -8.22
C PRO A 127 42.89 25.89 -6.85
N LEU A 128 42.25 26.90 -6.28
CA LEU A 128 41.64 26.88 -4.96
C LEU A 128 40.10 26.77 -5.05
N LEU A 129 39.52 26.03 -4.10
CA LEU A 129 38.11 26.12 -3.72
C LEU A 129 38.03 26.58 -2.26
N ILE A 130 37.37 27.70 -2.00
CA ILE A 130 37.06 28.18 -0.65
C ILE A 130 35.64 27.77 -0.30
N ILE A 131 35.50 26.96 0.74
CA ILE A 131 34.23 26.50 1.29
C ILE A 131 33.91 27.30 2.55
N ILE A 132 32.74 27.92 2.59
CA ILE A 132 32.22 28.63 3.77
C ILE A 132 30.96 27.89 4.23
N ASP A 133 31.03 27.29 5.43
CA ASP A 133 29.90 26.60 6.03
C ASP A 133 29.20 27.49 7.08
N ASP A 134 27.88 27.59 6.99
CA ASP A 134 26.99 28.34 7.89
C ASP A 134 27.29 29.85 7.94
N ALA A 135 27.39 30.48 6.75
CA ALA A 135 27.77 31.88 6.54
C ALA A 135 27.07 32.97 7.40
N PRO A 136 25.80 32.83 7.85
CA PRO A 136 25.19 33.82 8.75
C PRO A 136 25.91 34.03 10.08
N TRP A 137 26.73 33.06 10.52
CA TRP A 137 27.47 33.15 11.78
C TRP A 137 28.89 33.71 11.64
N LEU A 138 29.28 34.15 10.44
CA LEU A 138 30.58 34.79 10.25
C LEU A 138 30.65 36.10 11.02
N ASP A 139 31.79 36.36 11.65
CA ASP A 139 32.07 37.69 12.17
C ASP A 139 32.04 38.73 11.04
N LEU A 140 31.52 39.92 11.35
CA LEU A 140 31.27 40.95 10.35
C LEU A 140 32.54 41.30 9.55
N ALA A 141 33.70 41.37 10.21
CA ALA A 141 34.97 41.74 9.60
C ALA A 141 35.45 40.69 8.58
N SER A 142 35.39 39.40 8.93
CA SER A 142 35.67 38.29 8.01
C SER A 142 34.67 38.24 6.86
N GLY A 143 33.37 38.38 7.16
CA GLY A 143 32.31 38.34 6.15
C GLY A 143 32.49 39.39 5.06
N MET A 144 32.84 40.64 5.43
CA MET A 144 33.11 41.70 4.46
C MET A 144 34.38 41.47 3.65
N ALA A 145 35.45 40.95 4.27
CA ALA A 145 36.69 40.64 3.56
C ALA A 145 36.49 39.50 2.54
N LEU A 146 35.78 38.43 2.93
CA LEU A 146 35.47 37.30 2.04
C LEU A 146 34.50 37.71 0.92
N ALA A 147 33.49 38.54 1.20
CA ALA A 147 32.63 39.12 0.17
C ALA A 147 33.41 40.04 -0.79
N TYR A 148 34.41 40.78 -0.29
CA TYR A 148 35.30 41.60 -1.10
C TYR A 148 36.10 40.75 -2.10
N VAL A 149 36.65 39.61 -1.66
CA VAL A 149 37.37 38.64 -2.49
C VAL A 149 36.41 38.04 -3.54
N ALA A 150 35.26 37.51 -3.08
CA ALA A 150 34.29 36.85 -3.94
C ALA A 150 33.79 37.73 -5.10
N ARG A 151 33.64 39.05 -4.89
CA ARG A 151 33.18 39.99 -5.92
C ARG A 151 34.23 40.33 -6.99
N ARG A 152 35.50 40.01 -6.75
CA ARG A 152 36.63 40.38 -7.62
C ARG A 152 37.30 39.17 -8.27
N LEU A 153 36.63 38.02 -8.24
CA LEU A 153 37.08 36.80 -8.90
C LEU A 153 36.98 36.97 -10.42
N GLN A 154 38.13 37.06 -11.08
CA GLN A 154 38.23 37.08 -12.55
C GLN A 154 38.95 35.83 -13.11
N SER A 155 39.66 35.08 -12.27
CA SER A 155 40.34 33.83 -12.67
C SER A 155 39.46 32.60 -12.38
N ALA A 156 39.55 31.59 -13.24
CA ALA A 156 38.96 30.27 -13.01
C ALA A 156 39.65 29.47 -11.88
N ASP A 157 40.82 29.94 -11.43
CA ASP A 157 41.65 29.28 -10.43
C ASP A 157 41.14 29.47 -9.00
N LEU A 158 40.25 30.43 -8.74
CA LEU A 158 39.70 30.66 -7.40
C LEU A 158 38.17 30.60 -7.44
N ARG A 159 37.59 29.67 -6.69
CA ARG A 159 36.13 29.44 -6.60
C ARG A 159 35.65 29.47 -5.17
N PHE A 160 34.39 29.88 -4.96
CA PHE A 160 33.73 29.87 -3.66
C PHE A 160 32.52 28.95 -3.67
N LEU A 161 32.36 28.19 -2.59
CA LEU A 161 31.14 27.46 -2.27
C LEU A 161 30.67 27.85 -0.87
N ILE A 162 29.46 28.38 -0.77
CA ILE A 162 28.95 29.00 0.46
C ILE A 162 27.65 28.30 0.87
N SER A 163 27.50 27.93 2.14
CA SER A 163 26.22 27.48 2.70
C SER A 163 25.63 28.54 3.63
N ALA A 164 24.30 28.71 3.58
CA ALA A 164 23.55 29.59 4.48
C ALA A 164 22.19 29.02 4.84
N ARG A 165 21.59 29.56 5.91
CA ARG A 165 20.22 29.25 6.32
C ARG A 165 19.25 30.20 5.63
N SER A 166 18.11 29.66 5.19
CA SER A 166 17.02 30.36 4.47
C SER A 166 16.43 31.55 5.24
N GLU A 167 16.41 31.45 6.57
CA GLU A 167 15.73 32.41 7.46
C GLU A 167 16.60 33.59 7.92
N LEU A 168 17.91 33.56 7.64
CA LEU A 168 18.86 34.56 8.14
C LEU A 168 19.36 35.43 6.98
N GLU A 169 19.22 36.75 7.13
CA GLU A 169 19.90 37.69 6.26
C GLU A 169 21.41 37.46 6.34
N ASN A 170 22.06 37.31 5.19
CA ASN A 170 23.51 37.12 5.12
C ASN A 170 24.16 38.13 4.18
N LEU A 171 25.42 38.45 4.48
CA LEU A 171 26.17 39.50 3.79
C LEU A 171 26.43 39.20 2.31
N PHE A 172 26.47 37.92 1.93
CA PHE A 172 26.73 37.50 0.55
C PHE A 172 25.52 37.76 -0.36
N VAL A 173 24.30 37.47 0.09
CA VAL A 173 23.08 37.83 -0.66
C VAL A 173 22.96 39.35 -0.81
N ARG A 174 23.21 40.12 0.26
CA ARG A 174 23.25 41.60 0.19
C ARG A 174 24.34 42.13 -0.74
N SER A 175 25.39 41.35 -0.95
CA SER A 175 26.50 41.66 -1.86
C SER A 175 26.20 41.30 -3.32
N GLY A 176 25.01 40.79 -3.63
CA GLY A 176 24.54 40.52 -5.00
C GLY A 176 24.79 39.10 -5.50
N PHE A 177 25.03 38.13 -4.62
CA PHE A 177 25.14 36.72 -5.00
C PHE A 177 23.79 36.00 -4.89
N ASP A 178 23.40 35.31 -5.95
CA ASP A 178 22.20 34.47 -5.96
C ASP A 178 22.45 33.15 -5.22
N ALA A 179 21.49 32.72 -4.41
CA ALA A 179 21.56 31.46 -3.68
C ALA A 179 20.63 30.40 -4.32
N HIS A 180 21.19 29.23 -4.60
CA HIS A 180 20.42 28.05 -4.96
C HIS A 180 19.72 27.51 -3.72
N VAL A 181 18.38 27.52 -3.72
CA VAL A 181 17.58 27.04 -2.60
C VAL A 181 17.50 25.52 -2.66
N LEU A 182 18.09 24.86 -1.67
CA LEU A 182 18.00 23.42 -1.49
C LEU A 182 16.63 23.05 -0.96
N ALA A 183 15.86 22.37 -1.81
CA ALA A 183 14.61 21.74 -1.41
C ALA A 183 14.86 20.50 -0.53
N PRO A 184 13.89 20.12 0.32
CA PRO A 184 13.84 18.78 0.90
C PRO A 184 13.89 17.69 -0.17
N LEU A 185 14.27 16.48 0.21
CA LEU A 185 14.23 15.32 -0.69
C LEU A 185 12.79 15.04 -1.12
N ASP A 186 12.62 14.63 -2.38
CA ASP A 186 11.34 14.09 -2.84
C ASP A 186 11.02 12.75 -2.15
N GLU A 187 9.76 12.32 -2.27
CA GLU A 187 9.28 11.12 -1.58
C GLU A 187 10.05 9.86 -1.99
N ALA A 188 10.41 9.72 -3.26
CA ALA A 188 11.13 8.56 -3.79
C ALA A 188 12.56 8.49 -3.23
N SER A 189 13.27 9.63 -3.19
CA SER A 189 14.63 9.73 -2.67
C SER A 189 14.66 9.60 -1.14
N ALA A 190 13.66 10.14 -0.45
CA ALA A 190 13.49 9.97 0.99
C ALA A 190 13.23 8.49 1.35
N ASP A 191 12.41 7.79 0.56
CA ASP A 191 12.17 6.37 0.76
C ASP A 191 13.41 5.54 0.47
N ALA A 192 14.10 5.80 -0.65
CA ALA A 192 15.35 5.13 -1.00
C ALA A 192 16.41 5.28 0.10
N LEU A 193 16.53 6.47 0.70
CA LEU A 193 17.43 6.72 1.83
C LEU A 193 17.08 5.87 3.05
N LEU A 194 15.79 5.74 3.39
CA LEU A 194 15.33 4.91 4.51
C LEU A 194 15.54 3.42 4.25
N VAL A 195 15.26 2.95 3.02
CA VAL A 195 15.47 1.55 2.61
C VAL A 195 16.94 1.18 2.75
N ASP A 196 17.84 2.03 2.24
CA ASP A 196 19.29 1.79 2.25
C ASP A 196 19.86 1.78 3.68
N ARG A 197 19.46 2.75 4.50
CA ARG A 197 20.06 2.96 5.83
C ARG A 197 19.41 2.14 6.94
N PHE A 198 18.13 1.80 6.80
CA PHE A 198 17.34 1.12 7.83
C PHE A 198 16.43 0.03 7.21
N PRO A 199 17.02 -1.04 6.64
CA PRO A 199 16.26 -2.05 5.90
C PRO A 199 15.27 -2.84 6.78
N SER A 200 15.46 -2.84 8.10
CA SER A 200 14.60 -3.53 9.07
C SER A 200 13.32 -2.77 9.44
N LEU A 201 13.14 -1.51 9.01
CA LEU A 201 11.95 -0.75 9.33
C LEU A 201 10.72 -1.29 8.59
N SER A 202 9.62 -1.49 9.32
CA SER A 202 8.34 -1.85 8.70
C SER A 202 7.84 -0.73 7.76
N PRO A 203 7.02 -1.07 6.73
CA PRO A 203 6.46 -0.08 5.81
C PRO A 203 5.67 1.03 6.50
N SER A 204 4.88 0.70 7.53
CA SER A 204 4.06 1.65 8.29
C SER A 204 4.92 2.65 9.08
N VAL A 205 5.98 2.18 9.74
CA VAL A 205 6.92 3.03 10.47
C VAL A 205 7.67 3.95 9.50
N ARG A 206 8.15 3.41 8.39
CA ARG A 206 8.86 4.17 7.35
C ARG A 206 8.00 5.30 6.77
N ARG A 207 6.74 5.00 6.46
CA ARG A 207 5.77 5.99 6.01
C ARG A 207 5.59 7.12 7.02
N ARG A 208 5.37 6.78 8.29
CA ARG A 208 5.22 7.77 9.37
C ARG A 208 6.46 8.65 9.50
N ILE A 209 7.65 8.07 9.41
CA ILE A 209 8.91 8.81 9.42
C ILE A 209 8.99 9.77 8.23
N ARG A 210 8.59 9.36 7.01
CA ARG A 210 8.55 10.24 5.84
C ARG A 210 7.57 11.40 6.02
N GLU A 211 6.37 11.12 6.52
CA GLU A 211 5.34 12.13 6.79
C GLU A 211 5.81 13.17 7.83
N ASP A 212 6.47 12.73 8.91
CA ASP A 212 6.99 13.62 9.95
C ASP A 212 8.28 14.35 9.52
N ALA A 213 9.13 13.73 8.70
CA ALA A 213 10.39 14.30 8.24
C ALA A 213 10.22 15.30 7.09
N LEU A 214 9.14 15.21 6.28
CA LEU A 214 8.89 16.05 5.10
C LEU A 214 10.12 16.20 4.18
N GLY A 215 10.81 15.09 3.92
CA GLY A 215 12.00 15.05 3.06
C GLY A 215 13.27 15.66 3.68
N ASN A 216 13.27 16.04 4.97
CA ASN A 216 14.45 16.53 5.66
C ASN A 216 15.43 15.36 5.95
N PRO A 217 16.61 15.29 5.29
CA PRO A 217 17.55 14.17 5.45
C PRO A 217 18.01 13.96 6.88
N LEU A 218 18.19 15.05 7.65
CA LEU A 218 18.57 14.98 9.05
C LEU A 218 17.51 14.22 9.87
N ALA A 219 16.23 14.53 9.63
CA ALA A 219 15.13 13.87 10.31
C ALA A 219 14.96 12.40 9.86
N LEU A 220 15.13 12.12 8.57
CA LEU A 220 15.08 10.76 8.03
C LEU A 220 16.17 9.85 8.63
N LEU A 221 17.33 10.41 8.99
CA LEU A 221 18.44 9.66 9.61
C LEU A 221 18.32 9.55 11.14
N ASP A 222 17.79 10.58 11.81
CA ASP A 222 17.77 10.64 13.28
C ASP A 222 16.49 10.01 13.89
N LEU A 223 15.32 10.11 13.23
CA LEU A 223 14.05 9.58 13.77
C LEU A 223 14.04 8.05 13.96
N PRO A 224 14.58 7.21 13.05
CA PRO A 224 14.68 5.77 13.27
C PRO A 224 15.44 5.40 14.54
N ALA A 225 16.55 6.09 14.82
CA ALA A 225 17.38 5.82 15.99
C ALA A 225 16.67 6.13 17.32
N ALA A 226 15.75 7.10 17.30
CA ALA A 226 14.94 7.43 18.47
C ALA A 226 13.78 6.43 18.72
N LEU A 227 13.34 5.72 17.68
CA LEU A 227 12.27 4.72 17.77
C LEU A 227 12.73 3.40 18.38
N ASP A 228 13.93 2.92 18.04
CA ASP A 228 14.50 1.69 18.60
C ASP A 228 14.67 1.74 20.13
N ALA A 229 14.62 2.94 20.72
CA ALA A 229 14.77 3.17 22.15
C ALA A 229 13.45 3.20 22.95
N THR A 230 12.28 3.20 22.31
CA THR A 230 10.99 3.38 23.01
C THR A 230 9.81 2.61 22.39
N ASP A 231 9.16 1.73 23.16
CA ASP A 231 7.80 1.22 22.89
C ASP A 231 6.77 2.29 23.31
N ARG A 232 6.40 3.21 22.42
CA ARG A 232 5.36 4.24 22.69
C ARG A 232 4.06 3.97 21.93
N PRO A 233 2.89 4.35 22.51
CA PRO A 233 1.60 4.16 21.87
C PRO A 233 1.47 4.94 20.56
N LEU A 234 0.67 4.39 19.66
CA LEU A 234 0.34 4.96 18.36
C LEU A 234 -0.48 6.26 18.54
N GLY A 235 0.01 7.38 18.01
CA GLY A 235 -0.66 8.69 18.05
C GLY A 235 0.15 9.82 18.71
N GLU A 236 1.17 9.51 19.49
CA GLU A 236 2.09 10.53 20.02
C GLU A 236 3.09 11.01 18.95
N PRO A 237 3.60 12.25 19.00
CA PRO A 237 4.67 12.69 18.11
C PRO A 237 5.91 11.79 18.23
N LEU A 238 6.61 11.55 17.12
CA LEU A 238 7.85 10.75 17.16
C LEU A 238 8.89 11.39 18.09
N PRO A 239 9.62 10.59 18.89
CA PRO A 239 10.67 11.10 19.75
C PRO A 239 11.75 11.77 18.91
N LEU A 240 12.26 12.91 19.40
CA LEU A 240 13.37 13.61 18.76
C LEU A 240 14.69 13.25 19.45
N THR A 241 15.75 13.13 18.67
CA THR A 241 17.12 13.17 19.20
C THR A 241 17.41 14.56 19.78
N ASP A 242 18.37 14.65 20.70
CA ASP A 242 18.84 15.94 21.24
C ASP A 242 19.23 16.91 20.12
N ARG A 243 19.80 16.38 19.03
CA ARG A 243 20.20 17.15 17.85
C ARG A 243 19.01 17.81 17.14
N LEU A 244 17.93 17.07 16.89
CA LEU A 244 16.72 17.62 16.28
C LEU A 244 15.94 18.52 17.24
N MET A 245 15.92 18.17 18.53
CA MET A 245 15.25 18.96 19.57
C MET A 245 15.87 20.36 19.70
N ASN A 246 17.20 20.46 19.65
CA ASN A 246 17.92 21.73 19.77
C ASN A 246 17.57 22.75 18.68
N LEU A 247 17.11 22.32 17.50
CA LEU A 247 16.70 23.23 16.42
C LEU A 247 15.51 24.12 16.80
N TYR A 248 14.59 23.61 17.62
CA TYR A 248 13.37 24.31 18.02
C TYR A 248 13.34 24.67 19.50
N ALA A 249 14.19 24.06 20.32
CA ALA A 249 14.14 24.18 21.78
C ALA A 249 14.32 25.60 22.30
N GLN A 250 15.17 26.42 21.67
CA GLN A 250 15.34 27.81 22.09
C GLN A 250 14.10 28.65 21.77
N ARG A 251 13.59 28.57 20.53
CA ARG A 251 12.36 29.27 20.10
C ARG A 251 11.16 28.90 20.97
N ILE A 252 11.04 27.64 21.37
CA ILE A 252 9.95 27.17 22.25
C ILE A 252 10.16 27.65 23.70
N ARG A 253 11.40 27.66 24.22
CA ARG A 253 11.71 28.11 25.59
C ARG A 253 11.51 29.61 25.79
N ASP A 254 11.76 30.42 24.77
CA ASP A 254 11.61 31.87 24.81
C ASP A 254 10.14 32.34 24.77
N LEU A 255 9.19 31.41 24.54
CA LEU A 255 7.76 31.72 24.51
C LEU A 255 7.17 31.89 25.92
N PRO A 256 6.18 32.79 26.09
CA PRO A 256 5.39 32.88 27.33
C PRO A 256 4.68 31.56 27.68
N ASP A 257 4.44 31.30 28.96
CA ASP A 257 3.78 30.07 29.44
C ASP A 257 2.46 29.76 28.74
N GLY A 258 1.60 30.77 28.57
CA GLY A 258 0.32 30.60 27.86
C GLY A 258 0.48 30.23 26.37
N ALA A 259 1.56 30.66 25.72
CA ALA A 259 1.87 30.27 24.34
C ALA A 259 2.34 28.81 24.28
N ARG A 260 3.16 28.37 25.25
CA ARG A 260 3.64 26.98 25.34
C ARG A 260 2.49 26.01 25.64
N GLU A 261 1.59 26.38 26.55
CA GLU A 261 0.40 25.58 26.87
C GLU A 261 -0.55 25.47 25.67
N MET A 262 -0.80 26.57 24.95
CA MET A 262 -1.56 26.55 23.69
C MET A 262 -0.91 25.62 22.65
N LEU A 263 0.41 25.70 22.45
CA LEU A 263 1.10 24.83 21.50
C LEU A 263 0.95 23.36 21.91
N LEU A 264 1.06 23.03 23.20
CA LEU A 264 0.87 21.67 23.70
C LEU A 264 -0.58 21.18 23.49
N LEU A 265 -1.60 22.02 23.71
CA LEU A 265 -2.99 21.66 23.39
C LEU A 265 -3.16 21.40 21.89
N LEU A 266 -2.54 22.22 21.03
CA LEU A 266 -2.54 22.03 19.57
C LEU A 266 -1.84 20.74 19.14
N VAL A 267 -0.75 20.36 19.82
CA VAL A 267 -0.07 19.09 19.61
C VAL A 267 -0.98 17.91 19.93
N LEU A 268 -1.64 17.94 21.10
CA LEU A 268 -2.40 16.80 21.62
C LEU A 268 -3.78 16.64 20.97
N ALA A 269 -4.45 17.73 20.62
CA ALA A 269 -5.78 17.71 20.01
C ALA A 269 -5.74 17.64 18.48
N GLY A 270 -4.62 18.00 17.83
CA GLY A 270 -4.53 18.07 16.37
C GLY A 270 -4.96 19.41 15.79
N ALA A 271 -4.36 19.77 14.66
CA ALA A 271 -4.54 21.07 13.99
C ALA A 271 -5.98 21.30 13.49
N GLU A 272 -6.72 20.23 13.20
CA GLU A 272 -8.13 20.27 12.80
C GLU A 272 -9.05 20.82 13.89
N ASN A 273 -8.62 20.75 15.15
CA ASN A 273 -9.38 21.19 16.32
C ASN A 273 -8.94 22.57 16.84
N SER A 274 -8.21 23.34 16.03
CA SER A 274 -7.65 24.62 16.47
C SER A 274 -8.70 25.60 17.04
N ARG A 275 -9.93 25.58 16.53
CA ARG A 275 -11.04 26.41 17.05
C ARG A 275 -11.47 26.00 18.47
N THR A 276 -11.69 24.70 18.67
CA THR A 276 -12.02 24.13 19.98
C THR A 276 -10.92 24.44 21.01
N ILE A 277 -9.67 24.48 20.58
CA ILE A 277 -8.52 24.80 21.43
C ILE A 277 -8.45 26.29 21.76
N GLU A 278 -8.73 27.16 20.79
CA GLU A 278 -8.85 28.62 21.02
C GLU A 278 -9.92 28.92 22.09
N ASP A 279 -11.03 28.18 22.09
CA ASP A 279 -12.11 28.30 23.09
C ASP A 279 -11.71 27.77 24.49
N CYS A 280 -10.71 26.89 24.58
CA CYS A 280 -10.20 26.35 25.85
C CYS A 280 -9.27 27.31 26.59
N LEU A 281 -8.77 28.35 25.93
CA LEU A 281 -7.76 29.23 26.48
C LEU A 281 -8.42 30.47 27.11
N PRO A 282 -8.20 30.73 28.42
CA PRO A 282 -8.74 31.93 29.04
C PRO A 282 -8.14 33.20 28.41
N MET A 283 -9.01 34.08 27.90
CA MET A 283 -8.63 35.41 27.43
C MET A 283 -8.27 36.31 28.62
N PRO A 284 -7.27 37.20 28.48
CA PRO A 284 -6.57 37.62 27.25
C PRO A 284 -5.31 36.82 26.88
N ASN A 285 -4.91 35.81 27.67
CA ASN A 285 -3.62 35.12 27.52
C ASN A 285 -3.55 34.25 26.26
N GLY A 286 -4.68 33.67 25.80
CA GLY A 286 -4.74 32.89 24.56
C GLY A 286 -4.40 33.68 23.29
N GLY A 287 -4.93 34.90 23.14
CA GLY A 287 -4.66 35.76 21.99
C GLY A 287 -3.21 36.29 21.94
N ALA A 288 -2.64 36.61 23.11
CA ALA A 288 -1.24 37.03 23.21
C ALA A 288 -0.27 35.86 22.92
N GLY A 289 -0.63 34.64 23.34
CA GLY A 289 0.16 33.43 23.09
C GLY A 289 0.22 33.05 21.62
N LEU A 290 -0.89 33.17 20.88
CA LEU A 290 -0.93 32.93 19.44
C LEU A 290 -0.01 33.88 18.67
N ALA A 291 -0.12 35.19 18.93
CA ALA A 291 0.71 36.19 18.26
C ALA A 291 2.20 35.98 18.54
N ALA A 292 2.57 35.49 19.73
CA ALA A 292 3.95 35.15 20.06
C ALA A 292 4.45 33.93 19.27
N SER A 293 3.65 32.87 19.18
CA SER A 293 4.00 31.65 18.43
C SER A 293 4.08 31.86 16.91
N GLU A 294 3.25 32.74 16.35
CA GLU A 294 3.35 33.14 14.93
C GLU A 294 4.61 33.98 14.65
N ARG A 295 4.93 34.94 15.53
CA ARG A 295 6.16 35.75 15.42
C ARG A 295 7.44 34.90 15.56
N ALA A 296 7.40 33.88 16.40
CA ALA A 296 8.49 32.90 16.53
C ALA A 296 8.58 31.91 15.35
N GLY A 297 7.67 32.00 14.37
CA GLY A 297 7.64 31.14 13.19
C GLY A 297 7.28 29.68 13.48
N LEU A 298 6.65 29.39 14.63
CA LEU A 298 6.35 27.99 14.99
C LEU A 298 5.02 27.51 14.40
N VAL A 299 4.04 28.40 14.35
CA VAL A 299 2.71 28.14 13.79
C VAL A 299 2.35 29.22 12.77
N ARG A 300 1.36 28.93 11.94
CA ARG A 300 0.75 29.86 11.01
C ARG A 300 -0.75 29.59 10.90
N ARG A 301 -1.55 30.62 10.61
CA ARG A 301 -2.91 30.40 10.13
C ARG A 301 -2.91 30.00 8.65
N SER A 302 -3.54 28.87 8.36
CA SER A 302 -3.75 28.38 7.00
C SER A 302 -4.65 29.34 6.24
N THR A 303 -4.18 29.82 5.09
CA THR A 303 -4.93 30.76 4.25
C THR A 303 -6.18 30.12 3.62
N ARG A 304 -6.25 28.78 3.56
CA ARG A 304 -7.37 28.04 2.95
C ARG A 304 -8.55 27.82 3.90
N ASN A 305 -8.28 27.53 5.17
CA ASN A 305 -9.32 27.11 6.13
C ASN A 305 -9.28 27.87 7.48
N GLY A 306 -8.32 28.79 7.66
CA GLY A 306 -8.16 29.60 8.87
C GLY A 306 -7.66 28.85 10.11
N ARG A 307 -7.30 27.55 9.97
CA ARG A 307 -6.81 26.72 11.07
C ARG A 307 -5.36 27.04 11.44
N LEU A 308 -4.99 26.77 12.69
CA LEU A 308 -3.61 26.86 13.15
C LEU A 308 -2.85 25.60 12.72
N GLU A 309 -1.81 25.78 11.91
CA GLU A 309 -0.92 24.71 11.45
C GLU A 309 0.50 24.98 11.95
N PHE A 310 1.20 23.92 12.38
CA PHE A 310 2.64 24.01 12.62
C PHE A 310 3.35 24.23 11.29
N ARG A 311 4.38 25.09 11.28
CA ARG A 311 5.17 25.30 10.05
C ARG A 311 5.94 24.04 9.62
N HIS A 312 6.28 23.18 10.59
CA HIS A 312 6.96 21.92 10.36
C HIS A 312 6.50 20.86 11.39
N PRO A 313 6.24 19.60 11.01
CA PRO A 313 5.78 18.54 11.92
C PRO A 313 6.71 18.30 13.11
N LEU A 314 8.04 18.35 12.91
CA LEU A 314 9.03 18.29 14.01
C LEU A 314 8.83 19.31 15.15
N ILE A 315 8.19 20.46 14.89
CA ILE A 315 7.86 21.42 15.95
C ILE A 315 6.86 20.80 16.94
N ARG A 316 5.90 20.00 16.43
CA ARG A 316 4.95 19.23 17.25
C ARG A 316 5.71 18.29 18.19
N SER A 317 6.68 17.55 17.66
CA SER A 317 7.52 16.64 18.46
C SER A 317 8.37 17.40 19.48
N ALA A 318 8.94 18.55 19.12
CA ALA A 318 9.75 19.36 20.03
C ALA A 318 8.90 19.95 21.18
N VAL A 319 7.70 20.46 20.88
CA VAL A 319 6.77 20.94 21.91
C VAL A 319 6.37 19.81 22.87
N PHE A 320 6.10 18.61 22.33
CA PHE A 320 5.76 17.45 23.14
C PHE A 320 6.93 17.06 24.07
N GLU A 321 8.13 16.85 23.52
CA GLU A 321 9.30 16.41 24.30
C GLU A 321 9.75 17.44 25.35
N LEU A 322 9.66 18.74 25.07
CA LEU A 322 9.99 19.80 26.03
C LEU A 322 8.94 19.97 27.13
N SER A 323 7.75 19.38 26.97
CA SER A 323 6.67 19.45 27.97
C SER A 323 6.85 18.40 29.06
N THR A 324 6.69 18.80 30.32
CA THR A 324 6.74 17.88 31.46
C THR A 324 5.55 16.94 31.46
N GLY A 325 5.70 15.75 32.06
CA GLY A 325 4.59 14.80 32.20
C GLY A 325 3.37 15.37 32.95
N GLU A 326 3.60 16.26 33.91
CA GLU A 326 2.50 16.99 34.59
C GLU A 326 1.80 17.98 33.66
N GLY A 327 2.57 18.73 32.86
CA GLY A 327 2.02 19.65 31.84
C GLY A 327 1.18 18.90 30.80
N ARG A 328 1.66 17.74 30.33
CA ARG A 328 0.92 16.88 29.39
C ARG A 328 -0.39 16.39 30.00
N ARG A 329 -0.38 15.87 31.24
CA ARG A 329 -1.61 15.42 31.93
C ARG A 329 -2.62 16.56 32.11
N ARG A 330 -2.17 17.74 32.53
CA ARG A 330 -3.02 18.92 32.68
C ARG A 330 -3.67 19.33 31.36
N ALA A 331 -2.88 19.35 30.27
CA ALA A 331 -3.39 19.62 28.93
C ALA A 331 -4.44 18.58 28.50
N HIS A 332 -4.20 17.29 28.77
CA HIS A 332 -5.19 16.23 28.54
C HIS A 332 -6.48 16.43 29.37
N THR A 333 -6.40 16.86 30.64
CA THR A 333 -7.58 17.22 31.43
C THR A 333 -8.38 18.36 30.79
N VAL A 334 -7.71 19.42 30.34
CA VAL A 334 -8.37 20.54 29.64
C VAL A 334 -9.07 20.04 28.37
N LEU A 335 -8.39 19.23 27.55
CA LEU A 335 -8.96 18.67 26.33
C LEU A 335 -10.12 17.72 26.58
N SER A 336 -10.09 16.92 27.66
CA SER A 336 -11.23 16.06 28.00
C SER A 336 -12.50 16.86 28.31
N ASN A 337 -12.37 18.05 28.90
CA ASN A 337 -13.50 18.94 29.17
C ASN A 337 -13.96 19.63 27.88
N ALA A 338 -13.02 20.00 27.01
CA ALA A 338 -13.30 20.60 25.71
C ALA A 338 -14.12 19.68 24.80
N PHE A 339 -13.79 18.38 24.80
CA PHE A 339 -14.45 17.36 24.00
C PHE A 339 -15.62 16.70 24.73
N ALA A 340 -16.32 17.41 25.62
CA ALA A 340 -17.44 16.86 26.41
C ALA A 340 -18.52 16.15 25.57
N TYR A 341 -18.72 16.59 24.32
CA TYR A 341 -19.71 16.08 23.37
C TYR A 341 -19.13 15.12 22.31
N ASP A 342 -17.85 14.77 22.42
CA ASP A 342 -17.17 13.77 21.58
C ASP A 342 -16.64 12.65 22.49
N PRO A 343 -17.42 11.58 22.72
CA PRO A 343 -17.09 10.52 23.67
C PRO A 343 -15.73 9.86 23.40
N GLN A 344 -15.39 9.65 22.13
CA GLN A 344 -14.14 8.97 21.73
C GLN A 344 -12.92 9.82 22.08
N ARG A 345 -12.93 11.11 21.70
CA ARG A 345 -11.83 12.02 22.03
C ARG A 345 -11.75 12.28 23.53
N ARG A 346 -12.89 12.45 24.19
CA ARG A 346 -12.95 12.62 25.65
C ARG A 346 -12.33 11.44 26.38
N ALA A 347 -12.73 10.21 26.04
CA ALA A 347 -12.19 9.00 26.66
C ALA A 347 -10.67 8.91 26.50
N TRP A 348 -10.16 9.17 25.28
CA TRP A 348 -8.72 9.20 25.02
C TRP A 348 -8.00 10.23 25.91
N HIS A 349 -8.49 11.48 25.95
CA HIS A 349 -7.85 12.52 26.76
C HIS A 349 -7.98 12.26 28.27
N LEU A 350 -9.09 11.71 28.76
CA LEU A 350 -9.22 11.28 30.15
C LEU A 350 -8.19 10.21 30.48
N GLY A 351 -8.06 9.19 29.63
CA GLY A 351 -7.07 8.11 29.75
C GLY A 351 -5.64 8.62 29.91
N GLN A 352 -5.27 9.63 29.12
CA GLN A 352 -3.92 10.22 29.19
C GLN A 352 -3.74 11.21 30.36
N SER A 353 -4.83 11.66 30.99
CA SER A 353 -4.76 12.59 32.13
C SER A 353 -4.48 11.90 33.48
N VAL A 354 -4.80 10.61 33.60
CA VAL A 354 -4.68 9.84 34.85
C VAL A 354 -3.38 9.02 34.85
N SER A 355 -2.68 8.98 35.99
CA SER A 355 -1.42 8.24 36.15
C SER A 355 -1.53 6.96 36.98
N ALA A 356 -2.64 6.76 37.68
CA ALA A 356 -2.92 5.56 38.48
C ALA A 356 -4.03 4.72 37.84
N PRO A 357 -4.16 3.43 38.17
CA PRO A 357 -5.29 2.62 37.70
C PRO A 357 -6.63 3.24 38.09
N ASP A 358 -7.56 3.28 37.14
CA ASP A 358 -8.91 3.83 37.25
C ASP A 358 -9.87 2.99 36.39
N ALA A 359 -10.77 2.27 37.06
CA ALA A 359 -11.69 1.35 36.39
C ALA A 359 -12.69 2.05 35.47
N ASP A 360 -13.17 3.23 35.85
CA ASP A 360 -14.18 3.96 35.09
C ASP A 360 -13.57 4.52 33.80
N VAL A 361 -12.34 5.04 33.88
CA VAL A 361 -11.61 5.54 32.70
C VAL A 361 -11.22 4.38 31.77
N ALA A 362 -10.79 3.23 32.33
CA ALA A 362 -10.50 2.05 31.53
C ALA A 362 -11.74 1.55 30.77
N GLN A 363 -12.91 1.53 31.41
CA GLN A 363 -14.17 1.16 30.77
C GLN A 363 -14.57 2.15 29.66
N LEU A 364 -14.42 3.46 29.90
CA LEU A 364 -14.70 4.48 28.87
C LEU A 364 -13.81 4.34 27.64
N LEU A 365 -12.53 4.00 27.83
CA LEU A 365 -11.60 3.73 26.72
C LEU A 365 -11.97 2.47 25.94
N GLU A 366 -12.42 1.41 26.61
CA GLU A 366 -12.89 0.18 25.97
C GLU A 366 -14.12 0.43 25.10
N VAL A 367 -15.11 1.17 25.60
CA VAL A 367 -16.29 1.58 24.80
C VAL A 367 -15.87 2.44 23.61
N ALA A 368 -14.99 3.42 23.83
CA ALA A 368 -14.48 4.27 22.74
C ALA A 368 -13.68 3.46 21.70
N ALA A 369 -12.94 2.42 22.12
CA ALA A 369 -12.22 1.54 21.21
C ALA A 369 -13.17 0.77 20.30
N ASN A 370 -14.27 0.24 20.83
CA ASN A 370 -15.29 -0.45 20.02
C ASN A 370 -15.96 0.49 19.01
N ASP A 371 -16.33 1.71 19.42
CA ASP A 371 -16.86 2.71 18.48
C ASP A 371 -15.84 3.11 17.41
N LEU A 372 -14.56 3.19 17.77
CA LEU A 372 -13.48 3.46 16.83
C LEU A 372 -13.32 2.34 15.80
N LEU A 373 -13.51 1.07 16.18
CA LEU A 373 -13.53 -0.05 15.23
C LEU A 373 -14.67 0.09 14.22
N HIS A 374 -15.88 0.39 14.69
CA HIS A 374 -17.05 0.54 13.83
C HIS A 374 -16.95 1.74 12.87
N THR A 375 -16.16 2.75 13.23
CA THR A 375 -15.87 3.90 12.37
C THR A 375 -14.62 3.72 11.49
N GLY A 376 -13.99 2.54 11.52
CA GLY A 376 -12.83 2.20 10.70
C GLY A 376 -11.48 2.72 11.23
N ASN A 377 -11.43 3.22 12.46
CA ASN A 377 -10.22 3.77 13.10
C ASN A 377 -9.48 2.72 13.94
N SER A 378 -9.17 1.56 13.37
CA SER A 378 -8.67 0.39 14.11
C SER A 378 -7.34 0.62 14.82
N THR A 379 -6.42 1.40 14.24
CA THR A 379 -5.17 1.79 14.90
C THR A 379 -5.41 2.54 16.21
N ARG A 380 -6.39 3.46 16.22
CA ARG A 380 -6.77 4.21 17.43
C ARG A 380 -7.52 3.34 18.42
N ALA A 381 -8.32 2.39 17.93
CA ALA A 381 -8.98 1.40 18.77
C ALA A 381 -7.97 0.53 19.53
N THR A 382 -6.95 -0.01 18.84
CA THR A 382 -5.87 -0.78 19.49
C THR A 382 -5.15 0.06 20.54
N ALA A 383 -4.80 1.32 20.22
CA ALA A 383 -4.16 2.21 21.19
C ALA A 383 -5.04 2.50 22.41
N ALA A 384 -6.33 2.75 22.22
CA ALA A 384 -7.28 2.95 23.30
C ALA A 384 -7.43 1.69 24.18
N MET A 385 -7.46 0.50 23.56
CA MET A 385 -7.54 -0.78 24.27
C MET A 385 -6.28 -1.08 25.10
N LEU A 386 -5.09 -0.82 24.54
CA LEU A 386 -3.83 -0.92 25.29
C LEU A 386 -3.81 0.03 26.50
N ARG A 387 -4.26 1.28 26.30
CA ARG A 387 -4.34 2.24 27.39
C ARG A 387 -5.39 1.86 28.44
N ALA A 388 -6.51 1.29 28.02
CA ALA A 388 -7.52 0.74 28.91
C ALA A 388 -6.93 -0.38 29.77
N ALA A 389 -6.12 -1.26 29.19
CA ALA A 389 -5.42 -2.30 29.94
C ALA A 389 -4.49 -1.70 31.01
N GLU A 390 -3.64 -0.74 30.66
CA GLU A 390 -2.73 -0.08 31.63
C GLU A 390 -3.46 0.54 32.83
N LEU A 391 -4.65 1.12 32.58
CA LEU A 391 -5.47 1.77 33.62
C LEU A 391 -6.36 0.80 34.39
N SER A 392 -6.42 -0.47 34.00
CA SER A 392 -7.30 -1.44 34.67
C SER A 392 -6.76 -1.78 36.07
N PRO A 393 -7.56 -1.69 37.15
CA PRO A 393 -7.10 -2.10 38.48
C PRO A 393 -7.00 -3.62 38.64
N ALA A 394 -7.96 -4.37 38.06
CA ALA A 394 -8.03 -5.83 38.15
C ALA A 394 -7.15 -6.50 37.08
N GLN A 395 -6.43 -7.55 37.48
CA GLN A 395 -5.50 -8.27 36.59
C GLN A 395 -6.22 -8.98 35.43
N GLU A 396 -7.40 -9.53 35.70
CA GLU A 396 -8.22 -10.21 34.69
C GLU A 396 -8.68 -9.27 33.57
N ASP A 397 -9.07 -8.04 33.91
CA ASP A 397 -9.44 -7.01 32.94
C ASP A 397 -8.23 -6.55 32.12
N ARG A 398 -7.04 -6.43 32.73
CA ARG A 398 -5.78 -6.15 32.00
C ARG A 398 -5.52 -7.20 30.94
N ALA A 399 -5.58 -8.48 31.34
CA ALA A 399 -5.35 -9.60 30.45
C ALA A 399 -6.38 -9.62 29.31
N ARG A 400 -7.68 -9.42 29.60
CA ARG A 400 -8.75 -9.34 28.59
C ARG A 400 -8.49 -8.23 27.57
N ARG A 401 -8.22 -7.00 28.02
CA ARG A 401 -8.01 -5.84 27.15
C ARG A 401 -6.73 -5.98 26.32
N LEU A 402 -5.63 -6.49 26.89
CA LEU A 402 -4.40 -6.79 26.14
C LEU A 402 -4.64 -7.84 25.04
N ALA A 403 -5.38 -8.91 25.37
CA ALA A 403 -5.75 -9.93 24.40
C ALA A 403 -6.62 -9.36 23.27
N ARG A 404 -7.60 -8.52 23.61
CA ARG A 404 -8.46 -7.85 22.63
C ARG A 404 -7.65 -6.92 21.71
N ALA A 405 -6.71 -6.16 22.26
CA ALA A 405 -5.78 -5.34 21.47
C ALA A 405 -4.92 -6.20 20.52
N ALA A 406 -4.42 -7.34 21.00
CA ALA A 406 -3.64 -8.28 20.18
C ALA A 406 -4.47 -8.86 19.03
N TYR A 407 -5.73 -9.21 19.29
CA TYR A 407 -6.66 -9.71 18.29
C TYR A 407 -6.98 -8.65 17.23
N ILE A 408 -7.34 -7.43 17.63
CA ILE A 408 -7.61 -6.32 16.72
C ILE A 408 -6.39 -6.00 15.84
N GLY A 409 -5.19 -5.95 16.43
CA GLY A 409 -3.95 -5.71 15.68
C GLY A 409 -3.67 -6.78 14.63
N SER A 410 -3.86 -8.06 14.98
CA SER A 410 -3.74 -9.17 14.02
C SER A 410 -4.82 -9.15 12.94
N LEU A 411 -6.05 -8.76 13.29
CA LEU A 411 -7.21 -8.80 12.40
C LEU A 411 -7.20 -7.65 11.39
N VAL A 412 -6.71 -6.46 11.78
CA VAL A 412 -6.84 -5.24 10.96
C VAL A 412 -5.51 -4.60 10.59
N THR A 413 -4.57 -4.42 11.53
CA THR A 413 -3.35 -3.63 11.28
C THR A 413 -2.21 -4.42 10.63
N GLY A 414 -2.37 -5.72 10.42
CA GLY A 414 -1.35 -6.56 9.77
C GLY A 414 -0.23 -7.01 10.70
N GLU A 415 -0.37 -6.82 12.01
CA GLU A 415 0.67 -7.05 13.02
C GLU A 415 0.74 -8.51 13.50
N LEU A 416 0.57 -9.48 12.60
CA LEU A 416 0.53 -10.91 12.95
C LEU A 416 1.79 -11.38 13.70
N GLN A 417 2.95 -10.80 13.37
CA GLN A 417 4.24 -11.12 14.00
C GLN A 417 4.48 -10.40 15.33
N ALA A 418 3.79 -9.28 15.60
CA ALA A 418 3.92 -8.52 16.83
C ALA A 418 2.89 -8.93 17.90
N SER A 419 1.73 -9.44 17.47
CA SER A 419 0.66 -9.95 18.36
C SER A 419 1.11 -11.00 19.40
N PRO A 420 2.08 -11.92 19.15
CA PRO A 420 2.53 -12.87 20.16
C PRO A 420 3.03 -12.21 21.45
N ARG A 421 3.65 -11.02 21.37
CA ARG A 421 4.11 -10.30 22.57
C ARG A 421 2.94 -9.86 23.46
N LEU A 422 1.88 -9.34 22.85
CA LEU A 422 0.67 -8.91 23.56
C LEU A 422 -0.13 -10.09 24.10
N VAL A 423 -0.17 -11.21 23.36
CA VAL A 423 -0.78 -12.46 23.84
C VAL A 423 -0.01 -13.03 25.03
N VAL A 424 1.33 -13.06 24.98
CA VAL A 424 2.17 -13.49 26.11
C VAL A 424 2.02 -12.55 27.30
N ALA A 425 1.97 -11.23 27.07
CA ALA A 425 1.71 -10.27 28.14
C ALA A 425 0.34 -10.51 28.80
N ALA A 426 -0.71 -10.76 28.01
CA ALA A 426 -2.03 -11.11 28.52
C ALA A 426 -2.01 -12.42 29.33
N GLN A 427 -1.27 -13.43 28.87
CA GLN A 427 -1.11 -14.70 29.59
C GLN A 427 -0.37 -14.53 30.93
N ASN A 428 0.67 -13.70 30.97
CA ASN A 428 1.42 -13.41 32.20
C ASN A 428 0.58 -12.65 33.23
N GLU A 429 -0.40 -11.86 32.77
CA GLU A 429 -1.35 -11.15 33.64
C GLU A 429 -2.53 -12.02 34.08
N ALA A 430 -2.75 -13.20 33.49
CA ALA A 430 -3.88 -14.05 33.86
C ALA A 430 -3.60 -14.80 35.18
N ALA A 431 -4.43 -14.56 36.20
CA ALA A 431 -4.38 -15.29 37.47
C ALA A 431 -5.22 -16.59 37.48
N GLY A 432 -5.97 -16.87 36.41
CA GLY A 432 -6.95 -17.96 36.31
C GLY A 432 -7.12 -18.50 34.89
N ALA A 433 -8.31 -19.02 34.58
CA ALA A 433 -8.64 -19.47 33.22
C ALA A 433 -8.52 -18.30 32.22
N PRO A 434 -8.00 -18.53 31.01
CA PRO A 434 -7.87 -17.47 30.01
C PRO A 434 -9.24 -16.93 29.61
N SER A 435 -9.34 -15.61 29.45
CA SER A 435 -10.56 -14.95 28.95
C SER A 435 -10.88 -15.38 27.51
N LEU A 436 -12.14 -15.25 27.10
CA LEU A 436 -12.56 -15.59 25.75
C LEU A 436 -11.82 -14.77 24.68
N ALA A 437 -11.55 -13.49 24.95
CA ALA A 437 -10.69 -12.64 24.11
C ALA A 437 -9.28 -13.23 23.94
N ALA A 438 -8.66 -13.70 25.03
CA ALA A 438 -7.32 -14.30 24.99
C ALA A 438 -7.31 -15.59 24.18
N VAL A 439 -8.31 -16.46 24.39
CA VAL A 439 -8.45 -17.69 23.62
C VAL A 439 -8.68 -17.40 22.13
N THR A 440 -9.50 -16.39 21.81
CA THR A 440 -9.77 -15.98 20.44
C THR A 440 -8.53 -15.43 19.74
N ALA A 441 -7.76 -14.57 20.41
CA ALA A 441 -6.49 -14.07 19.90
C ALA A 441 -5.49 -15.20 19.60
N VAL A 442 -5.37 -16.17 20.53
CA VAL A 442 -4.51 -17.36 20.36
C VAL A 442 -5.00 -18.23 19.20
N ALA A 443 -6.29 -18.55 19.15
CA ALA A 443 -6.87 -19.38 18.10
C ALA A 443 -6.70 -18.76 16.71
N PHE A 444 -6.92 -17.44 16.60
CA PHE A 444 -6.71 -16.69 15.37
C PHE A 444 -5.23 -16.75 14.91
N HIS A 445 -4.29 -16.59 15.85
CA HIS A 445 -2.86 -16.66 15.56
C HIS A 445 -2.42 -18.07 15.15
N ILE A 446 -2.86 -19.11 15.88
CA ILE A 446 -2.56 -20.52 15.55
C ILE A 446 -3.08 -20.87 14.15
N LEU A 447 -4.29 -20.43 13.82
CA LEU A 447 -4.86 -20.66 12.49
C LEU A 447 -4.07 -19.92 11.40
N ASN A 448 -3.85 -18.61 11.54
CA ASN A 448 -3.25 -17.81 10.47
C ASN A 448 -1.72 -17.96 10.35
N GLY A 449 -1.04 -18.33 11.44
CA GLY A 449 0.39 -18.60 11.48
C GLY A 449 0.73 -20.05 11.15
N GLU A 450 0.38 -20.98 12.05
CA GLU A 450 0.74 -22.39 11.91
C GLU A 450 -0.23 -23.19 11.03
N GLY A 451 -1.45 -22.71 10.83
CA GLY A 451 -2.50 -23.43 10.11
C GLY A 451 -3.11 -24.59 10.90
N ASP A 452 -2.99 -24.60 12.22
CA ASP A 452 -3.58 -25.65 13.07
C ASP A 452 -5.03 -25.32 13.45
N ALA A 453 -5.93 -25.62 12.49
CA ALA A 453 -7.38 -25.50 12.69
C ALA A 453 -7.90 -26.35 13.85
N SER A 454 -7.30 -27.52 14.11
CA SER A 454 -7.83 -28.44 15.15
C SER A 454 -7.56 -27.93 16.55
N SER A 455 -6.38 -27.36 16.80
CA SER A 455 -6.08 -26.72 18.08
C SER A 455 -6.88 -25.43 18.28
N ALA A 456 -7.01 -24.60 17.24
CA ALA A 456 -7.83 -23.40 17.28
C ALA A 456 -9.29 -23.72 17.64
N GLN A 457 -9.88 -24.74 17.00
CA GLN A 457 -11.26 -25.16 17.26
C GLN A 457 -11.46 -25.65 18.70
N ARG A 458 -10.59 -26.57 19.17
CA ARG A 458 -10.69 -27.12 20.54
C ARG A 458 -10.61 -26.03 21.60
N LEU A 459 -9.73 -25.05 21.41
CA LEU A 459 -9.57 -23.93 22.33
C LEU A 459 -10.84 -23.07 22.36
N LEU A 460 -11.35 -22.68 21.19
CA LEU A 460 -12.57 -21.86 21.07
C LEU A 460 -13.80 -22.57 21.67
N ILE A 461 -14.02 -23.85 21.33
CA ILE A 461 -15.15 -24.63 21.87
C ILE A 461 -15.04 -24.74 23.38
N ALA A 462 -13.88 -25.12 23.92
CA ALA A 462 -13.71 -25.25 25.37
C ALA A 462 -13.96 -23.92 26.11
N ALA A 463 -13.55 -22.79 25.52
CA ALA A 463 -13.80 -21.47 26.09
C ALA A 463 -15.27 -21.06 26.01
N LEU A 464 -15.95 -21.34 24.90
CA LEU A 464 -17.39 -21.09 24.73
C LEU A 464 -18.24 -21.98 25.65
N ASP A 465 -17.86 -23.25 25.83
CA ASP A 465 -18.53 -24.20 26.74
C ASP A 465 -18.38 -23.80 28.20
N SER A 466 -17.31 -23.09 28.55
CA SER A 466 -17.12 -22.56 29.90
C SER A 466 -18.08 -21.40 30.24
N GLN A 467 -18.70 -20.76 29.23
CA GLN A 467 -19.69 -19.72 29.43
C GLN A 467 -21.04 -20.34 29.81
N PRO A 468 -21.64 -19.98 30.96
CA PRO A 468 -22.89 -20.58 31.41
C PRO A 468 -24.10 -20.05 30.61
N GLY A 469 -24.94 -20.95 30.13
CA GLY A 469 -26.21 -20.61 29.49
C GLY A 469 -26.09 -20.13 28.03
N PRO A 470 -27.13 -19.42 27.53
CA PRO A 470 -27.10 -18.81 26.21
C PRO A 470 -25.99 -17.77 26.08
N LEU A 471 -25.38 -17.68 24.89
CA LEU A 471 -24.39 -16.67 24.56
C LEU A 471 -25.13 -15.38 24.18
N ASP A 472 -24.79 -14.25 24.81
CA ASP A 472 -25.40 -12.96 24.50
C ASP A 472 -24.95 -12.46 23.12
N ALA A 473 -25.90 -12.17 22.22
CA ALA A 473 -25.63 -11.63 20.90
C ALA A 473 -24.94 -10.25 20.92
N PHE A 474 -25.00 -9.55 22.06
CA PHE A 474 -24.33 -8.26 22.27
C PHE A 474 -22.95 -8.38 22.94
N ASP A 475 -22.48 -9.60 23.23
CA ASP A 475 -21.13 -9.85 23.72
C ASP A 475 -20.13 -9.94 22.54
N ASP A 476 -19.38 -8.87 22.34
CA ASP A 476 -18.37 -8.74 21.28
C ASP A 476 -17.26 -9.81 21.36
N ASP A 477 -16.91 -10.33 22.54
CA ASP A 477 -15.90 -11.38 22.68
C ASP A 477 -16.47 -12.74 22.24
N ALA A 478 -17.73 -13.02 22.60
CA ALA A 478 -18.43 -14.22 22.14
C ALA A 478 -18.65 -14.21 20.63
N MET A 479 -19.05 -13.08 20.05
CA MET A 479 -19.28 -12.97 18.60
C MET A 479 -17.99 -13.11 17.79
N GLU A 480 -16.88 -12.52 18.25
CA GLU A 480 -15.58 -12.67 17.59
C GLU A 480 -15.02 -14.10 17.70
N ALA A 481 -15.24 -14.78 18.83
CA ALA A 481 -14.91 -16.19 19.00
C ALA A 481 -15.68 -17.08 18.01
N LEU A 482 -17.00 -16.87 17.88
CA LEU A 482 -17.86 -17.62 16.95
C LEU A 482 -17.50 -17.35 15.49
N GLN A 483 -17.19 -16.11 15.13
CA GLN A 483 -16.74 -15.77 13.77
C GLN A 483 -15.38 -16.41 13.44
N THR A 484 -14.46 -16.42 14.40
CA THR A 484 -13.19 -17.15 14.25
C THR A 484 -13.44 -18.65 14.11
N LEU A 485 -14.41 -19.20 14.85
CA LEU A 485 -14.80 -20.61 14.77
C LEU A 485 -15.38 -20.99 13.39
N VAL A 486 -16.21 -20.13 12.79
CA VAL A 486 -16.69 -20.29 11.40
C VAL A 486 -15.52 -20.32 10.41
N LEU A 487 -14.53 -19.44 10.57
CA LEU A 487 -13.33 -19.42 9.73
C LEU A 487 -12.48 -20.70 9.89
N VAL A 488 -12.33 -21.18 11.13
CA VAL A 488 -11.66 -22.45 11.45
C VAL A 488 -12.38 -23.61 10.78
N GLY A 489 -13.71 -23.68 10.89
CA GLY A 489 -14.53 -24.70 10.22
C GLY A 489 -14.36 -24.68 8.71
N PHE A 490 -14.38 -23.48 8.12
CA PHE A 490 -14.16 -23.28 6.69
C PHE A 490 -12.83 -23.84 6.21
N TYR A 491 -11.71 -23.48 6.83
CA TYR A 491 -10.41 -23.98 6.38
C TYR A 491 -10.19 -25.46 6.70
N ALA A 492 -10.74 -25.94 7.83
CA ALA A 492 -10.73 -27.35 8.15
C ALA A 492 -11.49 -28.18 7.10
N GLY A 493 -12.63 -27.69 6.59
CA GLY A 493 -13.39 -28.32 5.50
C GLY A 493 -13.89 -29.73 5.84
N ARG A 494 -14.27 -29.97 7.10
CA ARG A 494 -14.69 -31.27 7.63
C ARG A 494 -16.01 -31.17 8.37
N ALA A 495 -16.90 -32.13 8.14
CA ALA A 495 -18.27 -32.10 8.67
C ALA A 495 -18.32 -31.99 10.21
N GLU A 496 -17.40 -32.65 10.92
CA GLU A 496 -17.37 -32.61 12.39
C GLU A 496 -17.03 -31.22 12.95
N PHE A 497 -16.28 -30.40 12.21
CA PHE A 497 -15.92 -29.05 12.66
C PHE A 497 -17.14 -28.14 12.67
N TRP A 498 -17.97 -28.30 11.64
CA TRP A 498 -19.12 -27.47 11.42
C TRP A 498 -20.32 -27.86 12.27
N SER A 499 -20.50 -29.16 12.56
CA SER A 499 -21.54 -29.57 13.52
C SER A 499 -21.30 -28.95 14.89
N GLU A 500 -20.06 -29.00 15.39
CA GLU A 500 -19.70 -28.37 16.67
C GLU A 500 -19.82 -26.84 16.60
N THR A 501 -19.46 -26.22 15.46
CA THR A 501 -19.63 -24.78 15.25
C THR A 501 -21.11 -24.37 15.31
N ARG A 502 -22.00 -25.10 14.64
CA ARG A 502 -23.45 -24.84 14.65
C ARG A 502 -24.07 -25.06 16.02
N GLU A 503 -23.59 -26.02 16.79
CA GLU A 503 -24.02 -26.20 18.19
C GLU A 503 -23.72 -24.96 19.02
N GLN A 504 -22.56 -24.34 18.84
CA GLN A 504 -22.22 -23.09 19.54
C GLN A 504 -23.04 -21.89 19.02
N LEU A 505 -23.24 -21.79 17.70
CA LEU A 505 -24.11 -20.75 17.11
C LEU A 505 -25.56 -20.83 17.61
N ALA A 506 -26.08 -22.04 17.81
CA ALA A 506 -27.44 -22.26 18.32
C ALA A 506 -27.64 -21.80 19.77
N ARG A 507 -26.55 -21.53 20.52
CA ARG A 507 -26.62 -20.99 21.89
C ARG A 507 -26.81 -19.48 21.91
N VAL A 508 -26.68 -18.78 20.79
CA VAL A 508 -26.76 -17.31 20.74
C VAL A 508 -28.20 -16.83 20.94
N ALA A 509 -28.41 -15.88 21.85
CA ALA A 509 -29.71 -15.27 22.15
C ALA A 509 -29.59 -13.73 22.28
N PRO A 510 -30.60 -12.94 21.85
CA PRO A 510 -31.86 -13.37 21.24
C PRO A 510 -31.72 -13.95 19.82
N GLU A 511 -30.94 -13.33 18.94
CA GLU A 511 -30.59 -13.85 17.61
C GLU A 511 -29.15 -13.45 17.26
N PRO A 512 -28.40 -14.28 16.50
CA PRO A 512 -27.05 -13.92 16.07
C PRO A 512 -27.05 -12.68 15.15
N PRO A 513 -26.01 -11.83 15.23
CA PRO A 513 -25.84 -10.72 14.31
C PRO A 513 -25.89 -11.17 12.85
N ASP A 514 -26.43 -10.33 11.97
CA ASP A 514 -26.60 -10.59 10.54
C ASP A 514 -25.32 -11.14 9.89
N THR A 515 -24.16 -10.56 10.20
CA THR A 515 -22.87 -10.98 9.65
C THR A 515 -22.53 -12.42 9.99
N LEU A 516 -22.78 -12.85 11.22
CA LEU A 516 -22.48 -14.21 11.69
C LEU A 516 -23.46 -15.22 11.08
N PHE A 517 -24.75 -14.88 11.08
CA PHE A 517 -25.78 -15.68 10.42
C PHE A 517 -25.47 -15.88 8.94
N LEU A 518 -25.13 -14.80 8.22
CA LEU A 518 -24.84 -14.85 6.79
C LEU A 518 -23.57 -15.65 6.50
N LEU A 519 -22.51 -15.52 7.30
CA LEU A 519 -21.30 -16.33 7.12
C LEU A 519 -21.57 -17.84 7.27
N ASP A 520 -22.37 -18.27 8.25
CA ASP A 520 -22.76 -19.68 8.36
C ASP A 520 -23.65 -20.13 7.18
N ALA A 521 -24.72 -19.38 6.90
CA ALA A 521 -25.74 -19.78 5.94
C ALA A 521 -25.31 -19.69 4.47
N THR A 522 -24.49 -18.70 4.10
CA THR A 522 -24.19 -18.38 2.69
C THR A 522 -22.74 -18.62 2.30
N PHE A 523 -21.82 -18.60 3.25
CA PHE A 523 -20.40 -18.92 3.01
C PHE A 523 -20.03 -20.33 3.48
N GLY A 524 -20.52 -20.74 4.66
CA GLY A 524 -20.34 -22.09 5.18
C GLY A 524 -21.12 -23.12 4.37
N ASP A 525 -22.44 -22.93 4.21
CA ASP A 525 -23.34 -23.92 3.60
C ASP A 525 -24.30 -23.32 2.54
N PRO A 526 -23.77 -22.75 1.44
CA PRO A 526 -24.56 -22.06 0.42
C PRO A 526 -25.65 -22.94 -0.22
N THR A 527 -25.48 -24.27 -0.21
CA THR A 527 -26.44 -25.22 -0.77
C THR A 527 -27.76 -25.27 0.00
N HIS A 528 -27.76 -24.86 1.26
CA HIS A 528 -28.97 -24.80 2.10
C HIS A 528 -29.43 -23.36 2.37
N ALA A 529 -28.85 -22.37 1.68
CA ALA A 529 -29.26 -20.97 1.78
C ALA A 529 -30.66 -20.80 1.17
N ASP A 530 -31.63 -20.44 2.01
CA ASP A 530 -33.00 -20.19 1.54
C ASP A 530 -33.16 -18.77 0.96
N ALA A 531 -34.32 -18.52 0.35
CA ALA A 531 -34.64 -17.21 -0.22
C ALA A 531 -34.64 -16.07 0.81
N SER A 532 -34.80 -16.36 2.10
CA SER A 532 -34.72 -15.37 3.18
C SER A 532 -33.27 -14.97 3.44
N ALA A 533 -32.36 -15.94 3.53
CA ALA A 533 -30.93 -15.72 3.66
C ALA A 533 -30.38 -14.90 2.47
N LEU A 534 -30.81 -15.22 1.24
CA LEU A 534 -30.42 -14.44 0.04
C LEU A 534 -30.90 -12.98 0.11
N ARG A 535 -32.15 -12.74 0.49
CA ARG A 535 -32.66 -11.36 0.66
C ARG A 535 -31.93 -10.59 1.76
N ARG A 536 -31.59 -11.27 2.87
CA ARG A 536 -30.83 -10.67 3.98
C ARG A 536 -29.41 -10.33 3.55
N LEU A 537 -28.76 -11.22 2.79
CA LEU A 537 -27.44 -10.97 2.21
C LEU A 537 -27.47 -9.77 1.27
N ASP A 538 -28.44 -9.74 0.36
CA ASP A 538 -28.63 -8.66 -0.60
C ASP A 538 -28.83 -7.30 0.10
N ALA A 539 -29.64 -7.26 1.16
CA ALA A 539 -29.84 -6.07 1.97
C ALA A 539 -28.58 -5.66 2.74
N ALA A 540 -27.83 -6.63 3.27
CA ALA A 540 -26.58 -6.37 3.99
C ALA A 540 -25.50 -5.80 3.06
N LEU A 541 -25.34 -6.36 1.85
CA LEU A 541 -24.41 -5.87 0.83
C LEU A 541 -24.77 -4.44 0.39
N ASP A 542 -26.04 -4.15 0.16
CA ASP A 542 -26.50 -2.79 -0.16
C ASP A 542 -26.20 -1.78 0.95
N GLY A 543 -26.26 -2.22 2.21
CA GLY A 543 -25.96 -1.40 3.38
C GLY A 543 -24.50 -0.97 3.48
N LEU A 544 -23.57 -1.72 2.87
CA LEU A 544 -22.13 -1.49 2.98
C LEU A 544 -21.68 -0.13 2.45
N ARG A 545 -22.45 0.49 1.55
CA ARG A 545 -22.21 1.87 1.08
C ARG A 545 -22.19 2.92 2.20
N PHE A 546 -22.82 2.62 3.34
CA PHE A 546 -22.86 3.48 4.52
C PHE A 546 -22.03 2.94 5.69
N THR A 547 -21.42 1.78 5.53
CA THR A 547 -20.56 1.16 6.54
C THR A 547 -19.13 1.65 6.37
N SER A 548 -18.46 1.95 7.48
CA SER A 548 -17.03 2.33 7.51
C SER A 548 -16.14 1.28 8.17
N ASP A 549 -16.74 0.33 8.92
CA ASP A 549 -16.02 -0.76 9.57
C ASP A 549 -15.45 -1.74 8.52
N PRO A 550 -14.10 -1.82 8.37
CA PRO A 550 -13.48 -2.70 7.39
C PRO A 550 -13.74 -4.18 7.67
N VAL A 551 -13.89 -4.57 8.94
CA VAL A 551 -14.16 -5.95 9.33
C VAL A 551 -15.58 -6.34 8.95
N GLN A 552 -16.56 -5.47 9.20
CA GLN A 552 -17.94 -5.72 8.78
C GLN A 552 -18.06 -5.82 7.26
N ILE A 553 -17.45 -4.89 6.52
CA ILE A 553 -17.46 -4.89 5.05
C ILE A 553 -16.88 -6.19 4.48
N THR A 554 -15.67 -6.57 4.91
CA THR A 554 -15.01 -7.80 4.45
C THR A 554 -15.80 -9.06 4.78
N ARG A 555 -16.40 -9.16 5.98
CA ARG A 555 -17.23 -10.31 6.38
C ARG A 555 -18.52 -10.42 5.58
N THR A 556 -19.24 -9.31 5.39
CA THR A 556 -20.46 -9.29 4.56
C THR A 556 -20.14 -9.57 3.10
N ALA A 557 -19.03 -9.05 2.56
CA ALA A 557 -18.57 -9.39 1.22
C ALA A 557 -18.22 -10.88 1.12
N THR A 558 -17.48 -11.44 2.09
CA THR A 558 -17.14 -12.87 2.15
C THR A 558 -18.39 -13.75 2.12
N ALA A 559 -19.47 -13.37 2.82
CA ALA A 559 -20.76 -14.06 2.76
C ALA A 559 -21.34 -14.15 1.32
N GLY A 560 -21.05 -13.17 0.46
CA GLY A 560 -21.47 -13.16 -0.94
C GLY A 560 -20.54 -13.85 -1.94
N ALA A 561 -19.38 -14.36 -1.51
CA ALA A 561 -18.32 -14.85 -2.42
C ALA A 561 -18.78 -16.06 -3.25
N TYR A 562 -19.36 -17.07 -2.60
CA TYR A 562 -19.80 -18.29 -3.29
C TYR A 562 -21.06 -18.10 -4.15
N LEU A 563 -21.81 -17.00 -3.92
CA LEU A 563 -23.10 -16.72 -4.53
C LEU A 563 -23.04 -15.69 -5.66
N ASP A 564 -21.84 -15.30 -6.11
CA ASP A 564 -21.63 -14.30 -7.17
C ASP A 564 -22.25 -12.92 -6.84
N ARG A 565 -22.09 -12.45 -5.60
CA ARG A 565 -22.64 -11.16 -5.11
C ARG A 565 -21.59 -10.12 -4.73
N ILE A 566 -20.30 -10.38 -5.02
CA ILE A 566 -19.20 -9.48 -4.67
C ILE A 566 -19.25 -8.16 -5.43
N ASP A 567 -19.87 -8.13 -6.61
CA ASP A 567 -20.08 -6.91 -7.39
C ASP A 567 -20.74 -5.78 -6.59
N ARG A 568 -21.69 -6.14 -5.72
CA ARG A 568 -22.38 -5.19 -4.84
C ARG A 568 -21.49 -4.61 -3.76
N ALA A 569 -20.38 -5.26 -3.44
CA ALA A 569 -19.41 -4.85 -2.43
C ALA A 569 -18.14 -4.21 -3.02
N ARG A 570 -18.02 -4.05 -4.35
CA ARG A 570 -16.78 -3.52 -4.97
C ARG A 570 -16.38 -2.14 -4.44
N GLU A 571 -17.31 -1.18 -4.38
CA GLU A 571 -17.02 0.17 -3.86
C GLU A 571 -16.55 0.14 -2.40
N PRO A 572 -17.27 -0.52 -1.47
CA PRO A 572 -16.80 -0.67 -0.09
C PRO A 572 -15.43 -1.35 0.03
N LEU A 573 -15.17 -2.39 -0.76
CA LEU A 573 -13.88 -3.10 -0.75
C LEU A 573 -12.73 -2.21 -1.26
N TRP A 574 -12.97 -1.40 -2.29
CA TRP A 574 -11.99 -0.42 -2.77
C TRP A 574 -11.65 0.63 -1.72
N ARG A 575 -12.62 1.07 -0.90
CA ARG A 575 -12.35 1.98 0.23
C ARG A 575 -11.36 1.37 1.23
N ILE A 576 -11.47 0.07 1.50
CA ILE A 576 -10.55 -0.64 2.39
C ILE A 576 -9.16 -0.76 1.77
N VAL A 577 -9.08 -1.10 0.47
CA VAL A 577 -7.80 -1.17 -0.24
C VAL A 577 -7.09 0.19 -0.20
N ASP A 578 -7.80 1.27 -0.44
CA ASP A 578 -7.24 2.62 -0.38
C ASP A 578 -6.81 3.03 1.04
N ASP A 579 -7.53 2.58 2.07
CA ASP A 579 -7.16 2.78 3.47
C ASP A 579 -5.93 1.96 3.89
N GLY A 580 -5.85 0.69 3.50
CA GLY A 580 -4.69 -0.18 3.74
C GLY A 580 -3.43 0.35 3.06
N ARG A 581 -3.53 0.83 1.81
CA ARG A 581 -2.45 1.56 1.11
C ARG A 581 -2.02 2.83 1.83
N ARG A 582 -2.92 3.40 2.65
CA ARG A 582 -2.63 4.53 3.53
C ARG A 582 -2.03 4.13 4.89
N GLY A 583 -1.77 2.84 5.11
CA GLY A 583 -1.26 2.29 6.36
C GLY A 583 -2.33 2.01 7.41
N GLY A 584 -3.61 2.03 7.03
CA GLY A 584 -4.74 1.71 7.90
C GLY A 584 -4.98 0.20 8.03
N ALA A 585 -6.08 -0.29 7.48
CA ALA A 585 -6.51 -1.68 7.61
C ALA A 585 -5.75 -2.69 6.71
N VAL A 586 -4.42 -2.80 6.83
CA VAL A 586 -3.55 -3.58 5.94
C VAL A 586 -3.95 -5.07 5.83
N ALA A 587 -4.33 -5.73 6.92
CA ALA A 587 -4.77 -7.13 6.84
C ALA A 587 -6.09 -7.27 6.05
N LYS A 588 -6.99 -6.28 6.15
CA LYS A 588 -8.26 -6.25 5.42
C LYS A 588 -8.11 -5.77 3.98
N GLU A 589 -7.06 -5.03 3.66
CA GLU A 589 -6.68 -4.76 2.26
C GLU A 589 -6.40 -6.08 1.53
N ILE A 590 -5.59 -6.98 2.11
CA ILE A 590 -5.29 -8.29 1.50
C ILE A 590 -6.56 -9.07 1.20
N GLU A 591 -7.44 -9.22 2.19
CA GLU A 591 -8.73 -9.91 2.02
C GLU A 591 -9.59 -9.24 0.93
N SER A 592 -9.63 -7.90 0.92
CA SER A 592 -10.40 -7.14 -0.07
C SER A 592 -9.86 -7.29 -1.49
N LEU A 593 -8.54 -7.30 -1.66
CA LEU A 593 -7.89 -7.57 -2.96
C LEU A 593 -8.29 -8.95 -3.50
N PHE A 594 -8.31 -9.98 -2.64
CA PHE A 594 -8.69 -11.32 -3.07
C PHE A 594 -10.19 -11.51 -3.29
N LEU A 595 -11.04 -10.78 -2.56
CA LEU A 595 -12.49 -10.74 -2.84
C LEU A 595 -12.77 -10.05 -4.18
N LEU A 596 -12.13 -8.91 -4.46
CA LEU A 596 -12.24 -8.23 -5.77
C LEU A 596 -11.73 -9.14 -6.90
N ALA A 597 -10.59 -9.79 -6.71
CA ALA A 597 -10.05 -10.77 -7.65
C ALA A 597 -10.99 -11.97 -7.86
N ASN A 598 -11.76 -12.38 -6.85
CA ASN A 598 -12.76 -13.43 -6.98
C ASN A 598 -13.89 -13.04 -7.94
N ASP A 599 -14.42 -11.82 -7.81
CA ASP A 599 -15.42 -11.28 -8.75
C ASP A 599 -14.85 -11.13 -10.16
N ASP A 600 -13.62 -10.61 -10.28
CA ASP A 600 -12.95 -10.40 -11.56
C ASP A 600 -12.70 -11.72 -12.30
N TYR A 601 -12.45 -12.83 -11.60
CA TYR A 601 -12.34 -14.16 -12.21
C TYR A 601 -13.61 -14.54 -12.95
N PHE A 602 -14.77 -14.45 -12.28
CA PHE A 602 -16.06 -14.86 -12.85
C PHE A 602 -16.59 -13.86 -13.88
N ALA A 603 -16.38 -12.56 -13.66
CA ALA A 603 -16.73 -11.50 -14.63
C ALA A 603 -15.84 -11.51 -15.89
N GLY A 604 -14.68 -12.15 -15.84
CA GLY A 604 -13.73 -12.23 -16.95
C GLY A 604 -12.73 -11.06 -17.03
N GLU A 605 -12.60 -10.28 -15.95
CA GLU A 605 -11.64 -9.17 -15.82
C GLU A 605 -10.26 -9.68 -15.36
N TRP A 606 -9.73 -10.70 -16.06
CA TRP A 606 -8.55 -11.44 -15.61
C TRP A 606 -7.25 -10.63 -15.55
N ASP A 607 -7.18 -9.51 -16.28
CA ASP A 607 -6.02 -8.60 -16.24
C ASP A 607 -5.97 -7.83 -14.92
N GLU A 608 -7.14 -7.41 -14.44
CA GLU A 608 -7.28 -6.77 -13.13
C GLU A 608 -7.03 -7.78 -12.01
N LEU A 609 -7.56 -9.00 -12.14
CA LEU A 609 -7.28 -10.11 -11.22
C LEU A 609 -5.78 -10.35 -11.05
N GLU A 610 -5.01 -10.43 -12.15
CA GLU A 610 -3.55 -10.61 -12.09
C GLU A 610 -2.89 -9.48 -11.27
N ARG A 611 -3.28 -8.22 -11.50
CA ARG A 611 -2.76 -7.07 -10.76
C ARG A 611 -3.11 -7.12 -9.27
N LEU A 612 -4.37 -7.41 -8.94
CA LEU A 612 -4.85 -7.49 -7.55
C LEU A 612 -4.19 -8.65 -6.79
N THR A 613 -4.04 -9.81 -7.45
CA THR A 613 -3.38 -10.97 -6.85
C THR A 613 -1.88 -10.75 -6.66
N ASP A 614 -1.20 -10.09 -7.60
CA ASP A 614 0.22 -9.72 -7.45
C ASP A 614 0.42 -8.75 -6.27
N ASP A 615 -0.43 -7.73 -6.15
CA ASP A 615 -0.39 -6.79 -5.03
C ASP A 615 -0.64 -7.49 -3.68
N GLY A 616 -1.70 -8.30 -3.59
CA GLY A 616 -2.08 -9.00 -2.35
C GLY A 616 -1.08 -10.07 -1.93
N LEU A 617 -0.54 -10.85 -2.88
CA LEU A 617 0.46 -11.89 -2.59
C LEU A 617 1.78 -11.29 -2.10
N ARG A 618 2.20 -10.15 -2.66
CA ARG A 618 3.37 -9.40 -2.17
C ARG A 618 3.16 -8.96 -0.71
N LEU A 619 2.01 -8.37 -0.38
CA LEU A 619 1.69 -7.99 1.00
C LEU A 619 1.67 -9.19 1.95
N CYS A 620 1.11 -10.33 1.52
CA CYS A 620 1.15 -11.55 2.32
C CYS A 620 2.57 -12.03 2.61
N GLU A 621 3.48 -11.97 1.62
CA GLU A 621 4.88 -12.36 1.79
C GLU A 621 5.61 -11.42 2.76
N GLU A 622 5.41 -10.10 2.61
CA GLU A 622 6.01 -9.09 3.48
C GLU A 622 5.55 -9.19 4.94
N LEU A 623 4.29 -9.55 5.18
CA LEU A 623 3.68 -9.58 6.51
C LEU A 623 3.58 -10.99 7.13
N GLY A 624 3.94 -12.04 6.37
CA GLY A 624 3.91 -13.44 6.81
C GLY A 624 2.52 -14.09 6.86
N TYR A 625 1.52 -13.56 6.14
CA TYR A 625 0.17 -14.13 6.06
C TYR A 625 0.08 -15.30 5.06
N THR A 626 0.60 -16.46 5.45
CA THR A 626 0.67 -17.63 4.55
C THR A 626 -0.71 -18.21 4.24
N LEU A 627 -1.60 -18.32 5.24
CA LEU A 627 -2.97 -18.80 5.06
C LEU A 627 -3.77 -17.87 4.15
N THR A 628 -3.75 -16.57 4.42
CA THR A 628 -4.48 -15.55 3.66
C THR A 628 -4.02 -15.43 2.22
N ALA A 629 -2.78 -15.82 1.90
CA ALA A 629 -2.29 -15.85 0.53
C ALA A 629 -2.92 -16.98 -0.34
N ALA A 630 -3.55 -17.99 0.27
CA ALA A 630 -4.03 -19.15 -0.46
C ALA A 630 -5.17 -18.84 -1.46
N PRO A 631 -6.21 -18.03 -1.13
CA PRO A 631 -7.19 -17.54 -2.11
C PRO A 631 -6.55 -16.82 -3.31
N GLY A 632 -5.55 -15.96 -3.07
CA GLY A 632 -4.84 -15.25 -4.14
C GLY A 632 -4.11 -16.20 -5.09
N ARG A 633 -3.37 -17.19 -4.55
CA ARG A 633 -2.68 -18.22 -5.35
C ARG A 633 -3.67 -19.10 -6.12
N PHE A 634 -4.81 -19.40 -5.51
CA PHE A 634 -5.87 -20.18 -6.14
C PHE A 634 -6.47 -19.46 -7.35
N LEU A 635 -6.88 -18.20 -7.20
CA LEU A 635 -7.46 -17.39 -8.28
C LEU A 635 -6.46 -17.18 -9.42
N ARG A 636 -5.20 -16.87 -9.08
CA ARG A 636 -4.12 -16.77 -10.07
C ARG A 636 -3.91 -18.09 -10.80
N GLY A 637 -3.90 -19.20 -10.07
CA GLY A 637 -3.77 -20.55 -10.65
C GLY A 637 -4.89 -20.91 -11.62
N LEU A 638 -6.13 -20.48 -11.36
CA LEU A 638 -7.25 -20.69 -12.29
C LEU A 638 -7.08 -19.91 -13.59
N VAL A 639 -6.69 -18.64 -13.52
CA VAL A 639 -6.41 -17.82 -14.72
C VAL A 639 -5.23 -18.38 -15.50
N ASP A 640 -4.15 -18.74 -14.82
CA ASP A 640 -2.97 -19.36 -15.43
C ASP A 640 -3.36 -20.67 -16.15
N ALA A 641 -4.20 -21.50 -15.52
CA ALA A 641 -4.70 -22.73 -16.11
C ALA A 641 -5.56 -22.46 -17.36
N ALA A 642 -6.47 -21.50 -17.29
CA ALA A 642 -7.33 -21.15 -18.41
C ALA A 642 -6.55 -20.51 -19.57
N ARG A 643 -5.49 -19.73 -19.28
CA ARG A 643 -4.61 -19.09 -20.27
C ARG A 643 -3.57 -20.03 -20.89
N GLY A 644 -3.40 -21.25 -20.35
CA GLY A 644 -2.41 -22.22 -20.82
C GLY A 644 -1.00 -22.00 -20.28
N GLN A 645 -0.90 -21.33 -19.13
CA GLN A 645 0.34 -21.22 -18.36
C GLN A 645 0.49 -22.43 -17.43
N ASP A 646 0.46 -23.64 -18.00
CA ASP A 646 0.33 -24.91 -17.27
C ASP A 646 1.32 -25.07 -16.11
N ALA A 647 2.58 -24.67 -16.34
CA ALA A 647 3.63 -24.76 -15.33
C ALA A 647 3.44 -23.76 -14.18
N ALA A 648 2.86 -22.59 -14.43
CA ALA A 648 2.54 -21.62 -13.37
C ALA A 648 1.35 -22.09 -12.54
N ALA A 649 0.29 -22.56 -13.19
CA ALA A 649 -0.89 -23.11 -12.53
C ALA A 649 -0.59 -24.35 -11.67
N ASP A 650 0.20 -25.31 -12.18
CA ASP A 650 0.55 -26.50 -11.40
C ASP A 650 1.48 -26.15 -10.23
N ARG A 651 2.40 -25.19 -10.39
CA ARG A 651 3.20 -24.65 -9.26
C ARG A 651 2.31 -24.00 -8.20
N ALA A 652 1.31 -23.21 -8.59
CA ALA A 652 0.38 -22.60 -7.64
C ALA A 652 -0.40 -23.67 -6.87
N ALA A 653 -0.92 -24.69 -7.55
CA ALA A 653 -1.60 -25.83 -6.92
C ALA A 653 -0.68 -26.62 -5.99
N GLU A 654 0.56 -26.87 -6.41
CA GLU A 654 1.58 -27.56 -5.61
C GLU A 654 1.94 -26.78 -4.34
N GLN A 655 2.18 -25.47 -4.44
CA GLN A 655 2.51 -24.62 -3.29
C GLN A 655 1.38 -24.62 -2.25
N ILE A 656 0.13 -24.49 -2.69
CA ILE A 656 -1.05 -24.55 -1.80
C ILE A 656 -1.09 -25.92 -1.11
N LEU A 657 -0.95 -27.00 -1.86
CA LEU A 657 -1.08 -28.37 -1.33
C LEU A 657 0.07 -28.74 -0.38
N LEU A 658 1.31 -28.37 -0.69
CA LEU A 658 2.48 -28.64 0.16
C LEU A 658 2.34 -28.00 1.54
N TRP A 659 1.74 -26.82 1.61
CA TRP A 659 1.48 -26.15 2.88
C TRP A 659 0.24 -26.75 3.58
N ALA A 660 -0.84 -26.99 2.86
CA ALA A 660 -2.12 -27.42 3.42
C ALA A 660 -2.16 -28.88 3.89
N ALA A 661 -1.53 -29.81 3.17
CA ALA A 661 -1.68 -31.25 3.41
C ALA A 661 -1.15 -31.72 4.78
N PRO A 662 0.04 -31.30 5.25
CA PRO A 662 0.50 -31.64 6.60
C PRO A 662 -0.41 -31.11 7.71
N ARG A 663 -1.15 -30.03 7.42
CA ARG A 663 -2.04 -29.32 8.35
C ARG A 663 -3.50 -29.77 8.26
N ARG A 664 -3.82 -30.65 7.29
CA ARG A 664 -5.17 -31.16 7.03
C ARG A 664 -6.21 -30.05 6.79
N LEU A 665 -5.82 -29.02 6.01
CA LEU A 665 -6.72 -27.94 5.58
C LEU A 665 -7.39 -28.33 4.26
N TYR A 666 -8.56 -28.97 4.34
CA TYR A 666 -9.21 -29.61 3.18
C TYR A 666 -9.68 -28.60 2.13
N THR A 667 -10.10 -27.41 2.56
CA THR A 667 -10.53 -26.36 1.62
C THR A 667 -9.38 -25.90 0.71
N LEU A 668 -8.16 -25.80 1.24
CA LEU A 668 -7.00 -25.49 0.42
C LEU A 668 -6.60 -26.65 -0.50
N ALA A 669 -6.81 -27.90 -0.08
CA ALA A 669 -6.65 -29.05 -0.97
C ALA A 669 -7.68 -29.03 -2.11
N ALA A 670 -8.91 -28.55 -1.84
CA ALA A 670 -9.93 -28.34 -2.87
C ALA A 670 -9.51 -27.25 -3.87
N TYR A 671 -8.93 -26.13 -3.41
CA TYR A 671 -8.39 -25.08 -4.28
C TYR A 671 -7.36 -25.65 -5.27
N ALA A 672 -6.36 -26.38 -4.76
CA ALA A 672 -5.33 -27.01 -5.59
C ALA A 672 -5.94 -28.02 -6.58
N SER A 673 -6.95 -28.78 -6.15
CA SER A 673 -7.62 -29.78 -6.99
C SER A 673 -8.45 -29.12 -8.09
N GLN A 674 -9.11 -28.00 -7.84
CA GLN A 674 -9.88 -27.28 -8.86
C GLN A 674 -8.95 -26.66 -9.92
N VAL A 675 -7.83 -26.05 -9.52
CA VAL A 675 -6.81 -25.56 -10.47
C VAL A 675 -6.34 -26.70 -11.39
N ARG A 676 -6.07 -27.87 -10.82
CA ARG A 676 -5.69 -29.05 -11.61
C ARG A 676 -6.81 -29.59 -12.48
N CYS A 677 -8.07 -29.51 -12.05
CA CYS A 677 -9.21 -29.84 -12.88
C CYS A 677 -9.28 -28.93 -14.11
N MET A 678 -9.20 -27.61 -13.91
CA MET A 678 -9.22 -26.59 -14.96
C MET A 678 -8.10 -26.80 -15.99
N LEU A 679 -6.91 -27.23 -15.55
CA LEU A 679 -5.80 -27.60 -16.44
C LEU A 679 -6.11 -28.77 -17.38
N GLN A 680 -6.94 -29.74 -16.96
CA GLN A 680 -7.18 -30.95 -17.76
C GLN A 680 -8.27 -30.77 -18.84
N LEU A 681 -9.28 -29.95 -18.56
CA LEU A 681 -10.48 -29.81 -19.38
C LEU A 681 -10.23 -29.33 -20.83
N PRO A 682 -9.44 -28.28 -21.12
CA PRO A 682 -9.25 -27.82 -22.50
C PRO A 682 -8.44 -28.82 -23.36
N HIS A 683 -7.66 -29.69 -22.72
CA HIS A 683 -6.89 -30.75 -23.40
C HIS A 683 -7.68 -32.05 -23.59
N GLY A 684 -8.94 -32.11 -23.15
CA GLY A 684 -9.78 -33.30 -23.25
C GLY A 684 -9.33 -34.46 -22.36
N ARG A 685 -8.56 -34.18 -21.30
CA ARG A 685 -8.09 -35.18 -20.32
C ARG A 685 -9.16 -35.41 -19.25
N PHE A 686 -10.37 -35.76 -19.70
CA PHE A 686 -11.59 -35.78 -18.87
C PHE A 686 -11.52 -36.78 -17.70
N GLU A 687 -10.82 -37.90 -17.84
CA GLU A 687 -10.59 -38.84 -16.75
C GLU A 687 -9.83 -38.21 -15.58
N SER A 688 -8.76 -37.45 -15.87
CA SER A 688 -7.99 -36.75 -14.84
C SER A 688 -8.77 -35.57 -14.27
N ALA A 689 -9.50 -34.82 -15.11
CA ALA A 689 -10.39 -33.75 -14.66
C ALA A 689 -11.44 -34.28 -13.67
N TYR A 690 -12.06 -35.42 -14.00
CA TYR A 690 -13.06 -36.09 -13.17
C TYR A 690 -12.47 -36.47 -11.80
N ARG A 691 -11.27 -37.06 -11.74
CA ARG A 691 -10.64 -37.42 -10.45
C ARG A 691 -10.41 -36.21 -9.56
N HIS A 692 -9.99 -35.09 -10.13
CA HIS A 692 -9.79 -33.86 -9.37
C HIS A 692 -11.12 -33.27 -8.89
N ALA A 693 -12.13 -33.18 -9.75
CA ALA A 693 -13.45 -32.67 -9.38
C ALA A 693 -14.16 -33.55 -8.35
N ALA A 694 -14.13 -34.88 -8.54
CA ALA A 694 -14.73 -35.86 -7.64
C ALA A 694 -14.02 -35.94 -6.27
N SER A 695 -12.75 -35.51 -6.19
CA SER A 695 -12.05 -35.39 -4.90
C SER A 695 -12.52 -34.21 -4.06
N ILE A 696 -13.19 -33.25 -4.70
CA ILE A 696 -13.82 -32.10 -4.04
C ILE A 696 -15.28 -32.48 -3.76
N SER A 697 -16.11 -32.63 -4.79
CA SER A 697 -17.51 -33.00 -4.62
C SER A 697 -17.72 -34.48 -4.94
N PRO A 698 -18.09 -35.33 -3.96
CA PRO A 698 -18.52 -36.68 -4.27
C PRO A 698 -19.70 -36.67 -5.24
N VAL A 699 -19.73 -37.66 -6.14
CA VAL A 699 -20.78 -37.77 -7.17
C VAL A 699 -22.16 -37.89 -6.54
N GLY A 700 -23.15 -37.20 -7.11
CA GLY A 700 -24.56 -37.31 -6.71
C GLY A 700 -24.92 -36.66 -5.38
N THR A 701 -24.03 -35.87 -4.77
CA THR A 701 -24.31 -35.17 -3.51
C THR A 701 -23.53 -33.87 -3.43
N PHE A 702 -24.11 -32.90 -2.74
CA PHE A 702 -23.41 -31.72 -2.26
C PHE A 702 -23.34 -31.82 -0.74
N GLN A 703 -22.15 -32.11 -0.23
CA GLN A 703 -21.96 -32.25 1.21
C GLN A 703 -22.12 -30.87 1.84
N PRO A 704 -22.88 -30.77 2.96
CA PRO A 704 -22.89 -29.55 3.75
C PRO A 704 -21.46 -29.13 4.07
N PHE A 705 -21.22 -27.82 4.10
CA PHE A 705 -19.95 -27.24 4.51
C PHE A 705 -18.75 -27.44 3.59
N LEU A 706 -19.02 -27.83 2.34
CA LEU A 706 -18.05 -27.78 1.26
C LEU A 706 -18.52 -26.81 0.18
N PRO A 707 -18.52 -25.49 0.46
CA PRO A 707 -19.09 -24.49 -0.44
C PRO A 707 -18.44 -24.49 -1.83
N HIS A 708 -17.16 -24.88 -1.90
CA HIS A 708 -16.41 -25.00 -3.15
C HIS A 708 -17.03 -25.96 -4.16
N ALA A 709 -17.81 -26.96 -3.72
CA ALA A 709 -18.44 -27.94 -4.60
C ALA A 709 -19.39 -27.29 -5.62
N ILE A 710 -20.07 -26.20 -5.27
CA ILE A 710 -21.05 -25.56 -6.16
C ILE A 710 -20.39 -24.90 -7.38
N TRP A 711 -19.11 -24.55 -7.31
CA TRP A 711 -18.37 -23.99 -8.45
C TRP A 711 -17.92 -25.06 -9.45
N LEU A 712 -17.98 -26.35 -9.09
CA LEU A 712 -17.51 -27.48 -9.89
C LEU A 712 -18.63 -28.30 -10.53
N VAL A 713 -19.90 -27.90 -10.37
CA VAL A 713 -21.07 -28.64 -10.90
C VAL A 713 -20.86 -29.01 -12.35
N PHE A 714 -20.58 -28.01 -13.19
CA PHE A 714 -20.39 -28.22 -14.63
C PHE A 714 -19.08 -28.97 -14.95
N ASP A 715 -18.00 -28.73 -14.21
CA ASP A 715 -16.72 -29.42 -14.39
C ASP A 715 -16.85 -30.93 -14.16
N LEU A 716 -17.50 -31.32 -13.06
CA LEU A 716 -17.69 -32.71 -12.69
C LEU A 716 -18.63 -33.42 -13.67
N VAL A 717 -19.75 -32.78 -14.06
CA VAL A 717 -20.70 -33.35 -15.03
C VAL A 717 -20.06 -33.46 -16.42
N GLU A 718 -19.35 -32.44 -16.90
CA GLU A 718 -18.61 -32.49 -18.18
C GLU A 718 -17.58 -33.62 -18.16
N ALA A 719 -16.74 -33.67 -17.12
CA ALA A 719 -15.69 -34.68 -17.02
C ALA A 719 -16.25 -36.10 -16.88
N ALA A 720 -17.32 -36.31 -16.11
CA ALA A 720 -17.98 -37.61 -15.97
C ALA A 720 -18.61 -38.06 -17.30
N ALA A 721 -19.41 -37.22 -17.95
CA ALA A 721 -20.06 -37.56 -19.21
C ALA A 721 -19.03 -37.86 -20.31
N ARG A 722 -17.98 -37.03 -20.42
CA ARG A 722 -16.94 -37.18 -21.45
C ARG A 722 -15.93 -38.29 -21.18
N SER A 723 -15.88 -38.84 -19.97
CA SER A 723 -15.11 -40.03 -19.61
C SER A 723 -15.94 -41.33 -19.64
N GLY A 724 -17.21 -41.27 -20.10
CA GLY A 724 -18.09 -42.44 -20.25
C GLY A 724 -18.86 -42.82 -18.98
N ARG A 725 -18.87 -41.98 -17.95
CA ARG A 725 -19.59 -42.19 -16.69
C ARG A 725 -20.95 -41.49 -16.71
N GLN A 726 -21.81 -41.87 -17.66
CA GLN A 726 -23.09 -41.20 -17.87
C GLN A 726 -23.99 -41.23 -16.63
N VAL A 727 -24.05 -42.36 -15.92
CA VAL A 727 -24.86 -42.50 -14.70
C VAL A 727 -24.41 -41.50 -13.62
N GLU A 728 -23.10 -41.37 -13.42
CA GLU A 728 -22.54 -40.44 -12.44
C GLU A 728 -22.76 -38.98 -12.83
N ALA A 729 -22.63 -38.66 -14.11
CA ALA A 729 -22.95 -37.34 -14.64
C ALA A 729 -24.42 -36.99 -14.38
N SER A 730 -25.34 -37.89 -14.71
CA SER A 730 -26.79 -37.72 -14.47
C SER A 730 -27.11 -37.56 -12.99
N LEU A 731 -26.52 -38.39 -12.13
CA LEU A 731 -26.73 -38.30 -10.68
C LEU A 731 -26.28 -36.95 -10.11
N HIS A 732 -25.11 -36.44 -10.54
CA HIS A 732 -24.59 -35.17 -10.02
C HIS A 732 -25.34 -33.96 -10.59
N ALA A 733 -25.76 -34.00 -11.86
CA ALA A 733 -26.63 -32.98 -12.43
C ALA A 733 -27.99 -32.91 -11.71
N GLN A 734 -28.62 -34.07 -11.45
CA GLN A 734 -29.87 -34.13 -10.69
C GLN A 734 -29.69 -33.61 -9.26
N ALA A 735 -28.60 -33.98 -8.58
CA ALA A 735 -28.32 -33.49 -7.24
C ALA A 735 -28.21 -31.95 -7.18
N ALA A 736 -27.71 -31.32 -8.25
CA ALA A 736 -27.60 -29.86 -8.31
C ALA A 736 -28.95 -29.18 -8.54
N GLU A 737 -29.83 -29.79 -9.34
CA GLU A 737 -31.22 -29.36 -9.51
C GLU A 737 -32.03 -29.54 -8.23
N ASP A 738 -31.93 -30.70 -7.57
CA ASP A 738 -32.64 -31.03 -6.33
C ASP A 738 -32.23 -30.11 -5.18
N ALA A 739 -30.94 -29.73 -5.11
CA ALA A 739 -30.41 -28.78 -4.15
C ALA A 739 -30.74 -27.32 -4.49
N GLY A 740 -31.36 -27.03 -5.64
CA GLY A 740 -31.73 -25.68 -6.04
C GLY A 740 -30.55 -24.74 -6.30
N ILE A 741 -29.37 -25.28 -6.64
CA ILE A 741 -28.13 -24.49 -6.82
C ILE A 741 -28.31 -23.40 -7.88
N GLY A 742 -29.10 -23.65 -8.92
CA GLY A 742 -29.40 -22.68 -9.97
C GLY A 742 -30.10 -21.42 -9.45
N ALA A 743 -30.85 -21.49 -8.36
CA ALA A 743 -31.56 -20.32 -7.81
C ALA A 743 -30.64 -19.33 -7.08
N LEU A 744 -29.38 -19.68 -6.85
CA LEU A 744 -28.43 -18.88 -6.08
C LEU A 744 -27.85 -17.71 -6.89
N SER A 745 -27.60 -17.89 -8.19
CA SER A 745 -27.10 -16.84 -9.10
C SER A 745 -27.37 -17.19 -10.56
N SER A 746 -27.36 -16.19 -11.45
CA SER A 746 -27.51 -16.43 -12.90
C SER A 746 -26.36 -17.24 -13.50
N ARG A 747 -25.17 -17.22 -12.88
CA ARG A 747 -24.04 -18.04 -13.29
C ARG A 747 -24.28 -19.50 -12.95
N LEU A 748 -24.71 -19.77 -11.72
CA LEU A 748 -25.02 -21.12 -11.26
C LEU A 748 -26.25 -21.68 -11.99
N GLU A 749 -27.24 -20.85 -12.30
CA GLU A 749 -28.38 -21.23 -13.15
C GLU A 749 -27.93 -21.71 -14.54
N LEU A 750 -27.09 -20.92 -15.22
CA LEU A 750 -26.47 -21.28 -16.50
C LEU A 750 -25.76 -22.64 -16.41
N LEU A 751 -24.93 -22.84 -15.38
CA LEU A 751 -24.10 -24.05 -15.23
C LEU A 751 -24.92 -25.29 -14.85
N VAL A 752 -25.94 -25.15 -13.99
CA VAL A 752 -26.86 -26.25 -13.63
C VAL A 752 -27.72 -26.62 -14.83
N ALA A 753 -28.30 -25.65 -15.53
CA ALA A 753 -29.10 -25.91 -16.73
C ALA A 753 -28.27 -26.58 -17.84
N ALA A 754 -27.03 -26.11 -18.07
CA ALA A 754 -26.12 -26.74 -19.03
C ALA A 754 -25.67 -28.16 -18.60
N SER A 755 -25.55 -28.41 -17.29
CA SER A 755 -25.26 -29.74 -16.75
C SER A 755 -26.41 -30.71 -17.01
N GLY A 756 -27.65 -30.28 -16.76
CA GLY A 756 -28.87 -31.03 -17.11
C GLY A 756 -28.97 -31.29 -18.61
N ALA A 757 -28.67 -30.28 -19.44
CA ALA A 757 -28.66 -30.42 -20.90
C ALA A 757 -27.63 -31.45 -21.39
N LEU A 758 -26.47 -31.54 -20.76
CA LEU A 758 -25.41 -32.48 -21.17
C LEU A 758 -25.79 -33.96 -20.93
N VAL A 759 -26.66 -34.23 -19.94
CA VAL A 759 -27.04 -35.58 -19.54
C VAL A 759 -28.41 -36.03 -20.09
N ASP A 760 -29.22 -35.08 -20.57
CA ASP A 760 -30.50 -35.32 -21.22
C ASP A 760 -30.31 -35.92 -22.63
N THR A 761 -31.05 -36.97 -22.98
CA THR A 761 -30.95 -37.59 -24.31
C THR A 761 -31.95 -37.02 -25.31
N ASP A 762 -33.04 -36.44 -24.84
CA ASP A 762 -34.23 -36.17 -25.65
C ASP A 762 -34.40 -34.67 -25.88
N ASN A 763 -34.17 -33.85 -24.85
CA ASN A 763 -34.40 -32.39 -24.89
C ASN A 763 -33.12 -31.56 -24.70
N TRP A 764 -31.94 -32.18 -24.86
CA TRP A 764 -30.65 -31.50 -24.63
C TRP A 764 -30.49 -30.17 -25.38
N ARG A 765 -31.03 -30.07 -26.60
CA ARG A 765 -30.92 -28.85 -27.42
C ARG A 765 -31.65 -27.68 -26.75
N ASP A 766 -32.93 -27.87 -26.45
CA ASP A 766 -33.78 -26.84 -25.83
C ASP A 766 -33.19 -26.44 -24.46
N ARG A 767 -32.71 -27.40 -23.68
CA ARG A 767 -32.08 -27.11 -22.37
C ARG A 767 -30.77 -26.32 -22.49
N PHE A 768 -29.96 -26.52 -23.53
CA PHE A 768 -28.79 -25.67 -23.77
C PHE A 768 -29.19 -24.27 -24.25
N GLU A 769 -30.22 -24.15 -25.08
CA GLU A 769 -30.75 -22.85 -25.52
C GLU A 769 -31.32 -22.06 -24.32
N ASP A 770 -32.05 -22.72 -23.43
CA ASP A 770 -32.56 -22.16 -22.17
C ASP A 770 -31.41 -21.73 -21.24
N ALA A 771 -30.38 -22.56 -21.08
CA ALA A 771 -29.19 -22.21 -20.29
C ALA A 771 -28.51 -20.94 -20.82
N LEU A 772 -28.36 -20.82 -22.14
CA LEU A 772 -27.79 -19.62 -22.77
C LEU A 772 -28.75 -18.42 -22.80
N ALA A 773 -30.03 -18.63 -22.52
CA ALA A 773 -31.04 -17.58 -22.39
C ALA A 773 -31.19 -17.06 -20.95
N THR A 774 -30.51 -17.67 -19.97
CA THR A 774 -30.51 -17.21 -18.57
C THR A 774 -30.17 -15.71 -18.49
N PRO A 775 -31.04 -14.88 -17.88
CA PRO A 775 -30.82 -13.43 -17.78
C PRO A 775 -29.52 -13.08 -17.05
N GLY A 776 -28.72 -12.17 -17.61
CA GLY A 776 -27.46 -11.74 -17.01
C GLY A 776 -26.29 -12.70 -17.25
N SER A 777 -26.50 -13.83 -17.95
CA SER A 777 -25.44 -14.81 -18.22
C SER A 777 -24.33 -14.29 -19.13
N GLU A 778 -24.58 -13.22 -19.89
CA GLU A 778 -23.60 -12.53 -20.72
C GLU A 778 -22.43 -11.93 -19.93
N ARG A 779 -22.63 -11.67 -18.63
CA ARG A 779 -21.57 -11.24 -17.71
C ARG A 779 -20.53 -12.34 -17.47
N TRP A 780 -20.92 -13.62 -17.51
CA TRP A 780 -20.08 -14.75 -17.12
C TRP A 780 -19.36 -15.33 -18.33
N VAL A 781 -18.48 -14.51 -18.91
CA VAL A 781 -17.86 -14.71 -20.22
C VAL A 781 -17.24 -16.09 -20.37
N PHE A 782 -16.45 -16.51 -19.39
CA PHE A 782 -15.74 -17.78 -19.42
C PHE A 782 -16.73 -18.96 -19.36
N ASP A 783 -17.61 -18.97 -18.36
CA ASP A 783 -18.61 -20.03 -18.16
C ASP A 783 -19.58 -20.13 -19.34
N ARG A 784 -20.06 -19.00 -19.85
CA ARG A 784 -20.91 -18.94 -21.06
C ARG A 784 -20.18 -19.49 -22.29
N SER A 785 -18.92 -19.11 -22.50
CA SER A 785 -18.10 -19.63 -23.61
C SER A 785 -17.87 -21.14 -23.50
N ARG A 786 -17.74 -21.66 -22.27
CA ARG A 786 -17.66 -23.10 -22.01
C ARG A 786 -18.96 -23.83 -22.33
N VAL A 787 -20.10 -23.29 -21.93
CA VAL A 787 -21.42 -23.85 -22.29
C VAL A 787 -21.61 -23.84 -23.80
N GLN A 788 -21.27 -22.74 -24.49
CA GLN A 788 -21.31 -22.66 -25.95
C GLN A 788 -20.40 -23.68 -26.65
N LEU A 789 -19.19 -23.90 -26.12
CA LEU A 789 -18.27 -24.91 -26.62
C LEU A 789 -18.88 -26.31 -26.51
N VAL A 790 -19.39 -26.68 -25.34
CA VAL A 790 -19.99 -28.01 -25.11
C VAL A 790 -21.25 -28.20 -25.94
N PHE A 791 -22.09 -27.16 -26.07
CA PHE A 791 -23.28 -27.19 -26.92
C PHE A 791 -22.91 -27.35 -28.40
N GLY A 792 -21.93 -26.59 -28.89
CA GLY A 792 -21.43 -26.69 -30.26
C GLY A 792 -20.83 -28.07 -30.57
N GLU A 793 -20.11 -28.67 -29.63
CA GLU A 793 -19.63 -30.05 -29.72
C GLU A 793 -20.78 -31.07 -29.84
N GLN A 794 -21.86 -30.88 -29.08
CA GLN A 794 -23.04 -31.74 -29.09
C GLN A 794 -23.85 -31.57 -30.39
N LEU A 795 -24.07 -30.33 -30.87
CA LEU A 795 -24.71 -30.02 -32.16
C LEU A 795 -23.97 -30.65 -33.34
N ARG A 796 -22.62 -30.62 -33.31
CA ARG A 796 -21.81 -31.27 -34.33
C ARG A 796 -22.05 -32.78 -34.35
N ARG A 797 -22.14 -33.42 -33.19
CA ARG A 797 -22.45 -34.86 -33.07
C ARG A 797 -23.88 -35.19 -33.50
N GLY A 798 -24.82 -34.31 -33.21
CA GLY A 798 -26.23 -34.39 -33.62
C GLY A 798 -26.50 -34.01 -35.09
N GLN A 799 -25.45 -33.86 -35.91
CA GLN A 799 -25.53 -33.56 -37.35
C GLN A 799 -26.17 -32.19 -37.70
N ALA A 800 -26.04 -31.18 -36.83
CA ALA A 800 -26.46 -29.80 -37.07
C ALA A 800 -25.25 -28.85 -37.24
N PRO A 801 -24.47 -28.95 -38.35
CA PRO A 801 -23.18 -28.27 -38.48
C PRO A 801 -23.30 -26.74 -38.59
N ALA A 802 -24.42 -26.20 -39.08
CA ALA A 802 -24.62 -24.74 -39.16
C ALA A 802 -24.76 -24.13 -37.77
N ASP A 803 -25.63 -24.69 -36.94
CA ASP A 803 -25.86 -24.27 -35.56
C ASP A 803 -24.60 -24.49 -34.71
N ALA A 804 -23.89 -25.61 -34.93
CA ALA A 804 -22.61 -25.88 -34.26
C ALA A 804 -21.57 -24.78 -34.55
N ARG A 805 -21.46 -24.31 -35.81
CA ARG A 805 -20.51 -23.24 -36.17
C ARG A 805 -20.83 -21.92 -35.46
N LEU A 806 -22.12 -21.57 -35.33
CA LEU A 806 -22.54 -20.36 -34.61
C LEU A 806 -22.05 -20.38 -33.15
N GLN A 807 -22.33 -21.48 -32.43
CA GLN A 807 -21.95 -21.61 -31.02
C GLN A 807 -20.43 -21.69 -30.83
N LEU A 808 -19.74 -22.44 -31.70
CA LEU A 808 -18.28 -22.58 -31.62
C LEU A 808 -17.54 -21.28 -31.97
N THR A 809 -18.11 -20.44 -32.84
CA THR A 809 -17.54 -19.11 -33.16
C THR A 809 -17.70 -18.17 -31.97
N ALA A 810 -18.90 -18.11 -31.36
CA ALA A 810 -19.13 -17.33 -30.16
C ALA A 810 -18.22 -17.76 -28.98
N ALA A 811 -18.01 -19.07 -28.81
CA ALA A 811 -17.07 -19.60 -27.82
C ALA A 811 -15.62 -19.16 -28.10
N ILE A 812 -15.17 -19.17 -29.36
CA ILE A 812 -13.83 -18.68 -29.75
C ILE A 812 -13.69 -17.19 -29.39
N ASP A 813 -14.66 -16.36 -29.75
CA ASP A 813 -14.62 -14.92 -29.48
C ASP A 813 -14.49 -14.63 -27.98
N GLY A 814 -15.26 -15.34 -27.15
CA GLY A 814 -15.19 -15.22 -25.70
C GLY A 814 -13.86 -15.68 -25.11
N PHE A 815 -13.32 -16.82 -25.55
CA PHE A 815 -12.02 -17.30 -25.10
C PHE A 815 -10.84 -16.45 -25.59
N GLU A 816 -10.91 -15.89 -26.81
CA GLU A 816 -9.90 -14.97 -27.34
C GLU A 816 -9.83 -13.68 -26.53
N ARG A 817 -10.98 -13.12 -26.14
CA ARG A 817 -11.06 -11.95 -25.25
C ARG A 817 -10.34 -12.17 -23.92
N LEU A 818 -10.46 -13.37 -23.36
CA LEU A 818 -9.85 -13.75 -22.09
C LEU A 818 -8.39 -14.23 -22.21
N ARG A 819 -7.89 -14.38 -23.45
CA ARG A 819 -6.58 -14.98 -23.77
C ARG A 819 -6.47 -16.44 -23.33
N ALA A 820 -7.60 -17.16 -23.31
CA ALA A 820 -7.72 -18.56 -22.89
C ALA A 820 -7.27 -19.53 -24.01
N THR A 821 -5.98 -19.49 -24.37
CA THR A 821 -5.42 -20.14 -25.57
C THR A 821 -5.77 -21.64 -25.70
N PRO A 822 -5.65 -22.48 -24.65
CA PRO A 822 -6.02 -23.90 -24.76
C PRO A 822 -7.50 -24.12 -25.12
N TRP A 823 -8.38 -23.27 -24.63
CA TRP A 823 -9.81 -23.31 -24.91
C TRP A 823 -10.14 -22.85 -26.33
N VAL A 824 -9.49 -21.77 -26.80
CA VAL A 824 -9.55 -21.35 -28.21
C VAL A 824 -9.15 -22.50 -29.14
N GLU A 825 -8.05 -23.18 -28.84
CA GLU A 825 -7.58 -24.29 -29.66
C GLU A 825 -8.52 -25.50 -29.63
N ARG A 826 -9.19 -25.78 -28.49
CA ARG A 826 -10.25 -26.80 -28.42
C ARG A 826 -11.44 -26.41 -29.30
N ALA A 827 -11.95 -25.19 -29.17
CA ALA A 827 -13.08 -24.71 -29.96
C ALA A 827 -12.77 -24.68 -31.47
N ARG A 828 -11.57 -24.25 -31.87
CA ARG A 828 -11.11 -24.25 -33.27
C ARG A 828 -10.98 -25.66 -33.87
N ARG A 829 -10.61 -26.67 -33.08
CA ARG A 829 -10.61 -28.07 -33.55
C ARG A 829 -12.02 -28.54 -33.87
N GLU A 830 -12.96 -28.25 -32.99
CA GLU A 830 -14.37 -28.63 -33.17
C GLU A 830 -15.03 -27.83 -34.31
N LEU A 831 -14.70 -26.55 -34.47
CA LEU A 831 -15.21 -25.71 -35.56
C LEU A 831 -14.75 -26.24 -36.93
N ARG A 832 -13.47 -26.61 -37.04
CA ARG A 832 -12.93 -27.26 -38.25
C ARG A 832 -13.62 -28.59 -38.53
N ALA A 833 -13.88 -29.38 -37.49
CA ALA A 833 -14.62 -30.64 -37.61
C ALA A 833 -16.09 -30.45 -38.04
N ALA A 834 -16.70 -29.30 -37.76
CA ALA A 834 -18.04 -28.91 -38.22
C ALA A 834 -18.04 -28.29 -39.64
N GLY A 835 -16.91 -28.32 -40.36
CA GLY A 835 -16.76 -27.75 -41.69
C GLY A 835 -16.66 -26.22 -41.70
N GLY A 836 -16.43 -25.59 -40.54
CA GLY A 836 -16.19 -24.16 -40.44
C GLY A 836 -14.72 -23.82 -40.63
N THR A 837 -14.45 -22.77 -41.41
CA THR A 837 -13.17 -22.06 -41.38
C THR A 837 -13.33 -20.84 -40.48
N VAL A 838 -12.40 -20.61 -39.54
CA VAL A 838 -12.32 -19.31 -38.87
C VAL A 838 -12.03 -18.29 -39.98
N GLN A 839 -13.01 -17.49 -40.37
CA GLN A 839 -12.71 -16.30 -41.15
C GLN A 839 -11.89 -15.41 -40.22
N ALA A 840 -10.61 -15.22 -40.54
CA ALA A 840 -9.79 -14.25 -39.83
C ALA A 840 -10.54 -12.91 -39.90
N SER A 841 -10.80 -12.30 -38.74
CA SER A 841 -11.49 -11.02 -38.61
C SER A 841 -11.23 -10.11 -39.82
N GLU A 842 -12.30 -9.73 -40.52
CA GLU A 842 -12.26 -8.78 -41.65
C GLU A 842 -11.77 -7.40 -41.18
N GLN A 843 -11.74 -7.15 -39.87
CA GLN A 843 -11.16 -5.95 -39.30
C GLN A 843 -9.63 -6.07 -39.19
N LEU A 844 -8.96 -5.01 -39.61
CA LEU A 844 -7.53 -4.85 -39.43
C LEU A 844 -7.24 -4.63 -37.94
N THR A 845 -6.32 -5.41 -37.38
CA THR A 845 -5.77 -5.11 -36.04
C THR A 845 -5.08 -3.75 -36.03
N PRO A 846 -4.87 -3.09 -34.88
CA PRO A 846 -4.21 -1.78 -34.82
C PRO A 846 -2.84 -1.75 -35.51
N GLN A 847 -2.05 -2.83 -35.38
CA GLN A 847 -0.76 -2.97 -36.05
C GLN A 847 -0.90 -3.19 -37.57
N GLU A 848 -1.89 -3.97 -38.01
CA GLU A 848 -2.17 -4.16 -39.43
C GLU A 848 -2.67 -2.86 -40.09
N SER A 849 -3.50 -2.08 -39.39
CA SER A 849 -3.96 -0.76 -39.84
C SER A 849 -2.82 0.24 -39.95
N ALA A 850 -1.91 0.30 -38.96
CA ALA A 850 -0.72 1.16 -39.03
C ALA A 850 0.19 0.80 -40.21
N VAL A 851 0.45 -0.50 -40.44
CA VAL A 851 1.24 -0.97 -41.58
C VAL A 851 0.52 -0.68 -42.92
N ALA A 852 -0.79 -0.89 -42.99
CA ALA A 852 -1.60 -0.65 -44.19
C ALA A 852 -1.62 0.83 -44.58
N ASN A 853 -1.84 1.73 -43.61
CA ASN A 853 -1.85 3.18 -43.81
C ASN A 853 -0.48 3.69 -44.30
N LEU A 854 0.61 3.28 -43.66
CA LEU A 854 1.95 3.67 -44.10
C LEU A 854 2.27 3.11 -45.50
N ALA A 855 1.86 1.87 -45.80
CA ALA A 855 2.03 1.30 -47.14
C ALA A 855 1.18 2.01 -48.21
N ALA A 856 0.01 2.53 -47.87
CA ALA A 856 -0.86 3.29 -48.77
C ALA A 856 -0.27 4.67 -49.15
N THR A 857 0.61 5.23 -48.32
CA THR A 857 1.35 6.48 -48.63
C THR A 857 2.55 6.29 -49.58
N GLY A 858 2.85 5.05 -49.98
CA GLY A 858 3.93 4.74 -50.94
C GLY A 858 5.29 4.41 -50.32
N LEU A 859 5.41 4.39 -48.98
CA LEU A 859 6.62 3.95 -48.28
C LEU A 859 6.96 2.49 -48.60
N SER A 860 8.25 2.13 -48.68
CA SER A 860 8.72 0.76 -48.87
C SER A 860 8.71 -0.06 -47.58
N ASN A 861 8.79 -1.40 -47.67
CA ASN A 861 8.81 -2.25 -46.48
C ASN A 861 9.99 -1.96 -45.54
N LYS A 862 11.11 -1.44 -46.05
CA LYS A 862 12.26 -1.04 -45.23
C LYS A 862 12.02 0.25 -44.45
N GLU A 863 11.32 1.21 -45.05
CA GLU A 863 11.01 2.49 -44.42
C GLU A 863 9.89 2.34 -43.38
N ILE A 864 8.87 1.54 -43.68
CA ILE A 864 7.80 1.19 -42.71
C ILE A 864 8.38 0.43 -41.52
N ALA A 865 9.30 -0.51 -41.78
CA ALA A 865 10.03 -1.24 -40.75
C ALA A 865 10.80 -0.30 -39.82
N ALA A 866 11.47 0.71 -40.37
CA ALA A 866 12.21 1.69 -39.59
C ALA A 866 11.28 2.59 -38.74
N GLN A 867 10.12 2.99 -39.26
CA GLN A 867 9.16 3.84 -38.52
C GLN A 867 8.41 3.10 -37.41
N LEU A 868 8.08 1.83 -37.63
CA LEU A 868 7.33 1.02 -36.67
C LEU A 868 8.21 0.14 -35.78
N PHE A 869 9.54 0.26 -35.88
CA PHE A 869 10.51 -0.60 -35.19
C PHE A 869 10.27 -2.11 -35.43
N LEU A 870 9.93 -2.48 -36.67
CA LEU A 870 9.68 -3.85 -37.11
C LEU A 870 10.75 -4.31 -38.12
N SER A 871 10.83 -5.61 -38.41
CA SER A 871 11.66 -6.10 -39.52
C SER A 871 10.93 -5.92 -40.88
N PRO A 872 11.64 -5.69 -42.00
CA PRO A 872 11.01 -5.63 -43.33
C PRO A 872 10.24 -6.91 -43.70
N ARG A 873 10.65 -8.06 -43.14
CA ARG A 873 9.94 -9.34 -43.29
C ARG A 873 8.63 -9.34 -42.52
N THR A 874 8.61 -8.77 -41.32
CA THR A 874 7.40 -8.60 -40.49
C THR A 874 6.38 -7.70 -41.19
N VAL A 875 6.82 -6.59 -41.79
CA VAL A 875 5.97 -5.71 -42.61
C VAL A 875 5.37 -6.47 -43.80
N SER A 876 6.18 -7.29 -44.49
CA SER A 876 5.68 -8.14 -45.59
C SER A 876 4.62 -9.15 -45.12
N THR A 877 4.81 -9.74 -43.94
CA THR A 877 3.85 -10.66 -43.34
C THR A 877 2.53 -9.95 -43.00
N HIS A 878 2.59 -8.74 -42.41
CA HIS A 878 1.38 -7.96 -42.14
C HIS A 878 0.65 -7.59 -43.45
N LEU A 879 1.37 -7.11 -44.47
CA LEU A 879 0.75 -6.80 -45.78
C LEU A 879 0.10 -8.03 -46.44
N SER A 880 0.72 -9.21 -46.33
CA SER A 880 0.14 -10.46 -46.85
C SER A 880 -1.15 -10.88 -46.14
N ARG A 881 -1.38 -10.41 -44.91
CA ARG A 881 -2.61 -10.63 -44.12
C ARG A 881 -3.64 -9.52 -44.31
N VAL A 882 -3.19 -8.29 -44.60
CA VAL A 882 -4.04 -7.13 -44.91
C VAL A 882 -4.73 -7.27 -46.26
N PHE A 883 -4.03 -7.76 -47.29
CA PHE A 883 -4.58 -7.87 -48.66
C PHE A 883 -5.88 -8.72 -48.73
N PRO A 884 -5.94 -9.94 -48.15
CA PRO A 884 -7.17 -10.72 -48.13
C PRO A 884 -8.29 -10.08 -47.30
N LYS A 885 -7.95 -9.39 -46.20
CA LYS A 885 -8.92 -8.71 -45.32
C LYS A 885 -9.59 -7.50 -46.00
N LEU A 886 -8.86 -6.81 -46.86
CA LEU A 886 -9.35 -5.67 -47.65
C LEU A 886 -9.87 -6.06 -49.04
N GLY A 887 -9.89 -7.36 -49.40
CA GLY A 887 -10.35 -7.83 -50.71
C GLY A 887 -9.47 -7.40 -51.90
N ILE A 888 -8.21 -7.04 -51.67
CA ILE A 888 -7.29 -6.53 -52.69
C ILE A 888 -6.17 -7.53 -53.03
N ALA A 889 -5.68 -7.50 -54.27
CA ALA A 889 -4.61 -8.39 -54.73
C ALA A 889 -3.23 -7.72 -54.80
N SER A 890 -3.14 -6.40 -54.61
CA SER A 890 -1.89 -5.66 -54.78
C SER A 890 -1.80 -4.44 -53.88
N ARG A 891 -0.56 -4.05 -53.57
CA ARG A 891 -0.25 -2.85 -52.78
C ARG A 891 -0.83 -1.57 -53.39
N GLY A 892 -0.95 -1.50 -54.72
CA GLY A 892 -1.48 -0.32 -55.41
C GLY A 892 -2.96 -0.02 -55.09
N ALA A 893 -3.71 -1.02 -54.66
CA ALA A 893 -5.13 -0.89 -54.31
C ALA A 893 -5.38 -0.60 -52.81
N LEU A 894 -4.32 -0.47 -51.99
CA LEU A 894 -4.45 -0.20 -50.55
C LEU A 894 -5.14 1.12 -50.24
N ARG A 895 -4.81 2.17 -51.00
CA ARG A 895 -5.34 3.51 -50.76
C ARG A 895 -6.86 3.53 -50.97
N ASP A 896 -7.31 3.03 -52.12
CA ASP A 896 -8.72 3.02 -52.48
C ASP A 896 -9.53 2.11 -51.53
N ALA A 897 -8.96 0.97 -51.11
CA ALA A 897 -9.61 0.06 -50.17
C ALA A 897 -9.77 0.63 -48.75
N LEU A 898 -8.78 1.39 -48.27
CA LEU A 898 -8.87 2.07 -46.96
C LEU A 898 -9.85 3.25 -47.00
N GLU A 899 -9.88 4.02 -48.10
CA GLU A 899 -10.86 5.11 -48.29
C GLU A 899 -12.29 4.57 -48.35
N GLN A 900 -12.51 3.41 -48.98
CA GLN A 900 -13.82 2.75 -49.04
C GLN A 900 -14.28 2.22 -47.68
N GLN A 901 -13.36 1.65 -46.89
CA GLN A 901 -13.65 1.17 -45.53
C GLN A 901 -13.98 2.33 -44.57
N GLU A 902 -13.32 3.48 -44.71
CA GLU A 902 -13.62 4.68 -43.91
C GLU A 902 -14.99 5.30 -44.27
N LEU A 903 -15.43 5.17 -45.52
CA LEU A 903 -16.75 5.57 -45.98
C LEU A 903 -17.86 4.64 -45.45
N GLU A 904 -17.62 3.33 -45.41
CA GLU A 904 -18.54 2.34 -44.84
C GLU A 904 -18.67 2.46 -43.31
N LEU A 905 -17.64 2.92 -42.60
CA LEU A 905 -17.69 3.19 -41.16
C LEU A 905 -18.36 4.52 -40.78
N ARG A 906 -18.56 5.43 -41.74
CA ARG A 906 -19.22 6.75 -41.55
C ARG A 906 -20.71 6.76 -41.90
N LEU A 907 -21.18 5.73 -42.61
CA LEU A 907 -22.60 5.44 -42.88
C LEU A 907 -23.17 4.59 -41.76
#